data_AF-A0A4R6DXI0-F1
#
_entry.id   AF-A0A4R6DXI0-F1
#
_cell.length_a   1.000
_cell.length_b   1.000
_cell.length_c   1.000
_cell.angle_alpha   90.00
_cell.angle_beta   90.00
_cell.angle_gamma   90.00
#
_symmetry.space_group_name_H-M   'P 1'
#
loop_
_entity.id
_entity.type
_entity.pdbx_description
1 polymer ?
#
loop_
_entity_poly.entity_id
_entity_poly.type
_entity_poly.pdbx_seq_one_letter_code
_entity_poly.pdbx_strand_id
1 'polypeptide(L)'
;MTTPPPATASPPDESAANAGTAASALVAGSPGAAIAAIPFAGGSAEHVGGSGLLHARVVRPPLDGEGASLRPRRLLAVEAASVAAIEGVVDVVARGDFVAVVATTTEAATRAARQLKARWESRPAPQPLPARENVVYEHGDTAAASAANKLSRSYRWPALPPLAEESANACAALVDGELHLWARARAPRALTLEIAALTGLPPARVQVLDPAALAPQGLPAPAGRSPWTEHAAADAALLAQRLGRPVLVTLGQAELRWSAALAGAQESRIEAADEAGPDAAARFASYRHTTLPPAQTPLLPALRLAGVGSPTAEAAQPATVLPPPYRAAALRLASTAAVVSPRPPAAHDPGLPGQVFAQESFIDEAARAAGADPLAYRLQRLEDERGATLLRRLGEQAGPAPASDDALLRGRGYACAHVSEAAWENDPQHTLDAAAIDAHKDAWAAWMAEVAVDPRSGEVAVSRVLVGSDAGALDHGGMRQAIADTTGRLLSAEPATAFDDWPATAVPAAPGEIALLNAALLGTEPPAAQSLPAMPEPRLAGTGATLLPAAAAVANAIHDATGVRLDAPPFTAERIRLALEARNGAAVKASNKRKLGWLGAAAAAAAATLATALPWRAPIAPVAPPAADLYSAATLARGELVAAAGDCAVCHTTADGAPLAGGLALETPFGIIYTTNITPDPETGIGNWSYAAFERAMRHGIHRDGRHLYPAFPYTAYAKLSADDMQALYAWLMAQPAVKAKAPETRLAFPYSLRPALAGWKLLYHDPSPFQPDPARSAEWNRGAYLVEGAGHCGACHTPRNALGAEKSGEHRYAGAFAEGWEAPPLNALSHAPVPWTESALYDYLRHGYSPQHGVASGPMAPVVESLAALPDSDIRAIATYLASHAKAAPTPATASGYANALQQRAQAAALTLAGPAESLYDGACAACHQENGPDLFGVKPELALNSNLHSPHPDNLVQIILHGIQSPAHGDLGYMPGFAASLDDRQIADLSAYLRARFAPDKPAWQGLAETVARLRKGGVH
;
A
#
# COMPACT_ATOMS: atom_id res chain seq x y z
N MET A 1 65.14 68.80 21.95
CA MET A 1 64.22 69.86 22.45
C MET A 1 63.00 69.14 23.02
N THR A 2 63.03 68.74 24.30
CA THR A 2 62.49 69.50 25.44
C THR A 2 61.05 69.98 25.20
N THR A 3 60.05 69.26 25.72
CA THR A 3 59.27 69.65 26.93
C THR A 3 58.09 68.68 27.22
N PRO A 4 57.83 68.30 28.49
CA PRO A 4 56.57 67.72 29.05
C PRO A 4 55.78 68.81 29.87
N PRO A 5 54.79 68.53 30.77
CA PRO A 5 53.56 67.68 30.84
C PRO A 5 52.28 68.56 31.19
N PRO A 6 51.06 68.12 31.66
CA PRO A 6 50.66 67.21 32.79
C PRO A 6 49.57 66.13 32.43
N ALA A 7 49.58 64.89 33.00
CA ALA A 7 49.02 64.34 34.27
C ALA A 7 47.52 63.90 34.22
N THR A 8 47.01 62.78 34.76
CA THR A 8 47.44 61.42 35.21
C THR A 8 46.20 60.71 35.80
N ALA A 9 46.05 59.38 35.58
CA ALA A 9 45.53 58.30 36.47
C ALA A 9 44.93 57.15 35.62
N SER A 10 45.28 55.85 35.68
CA SER A 10 46.14 55.00 36.55
C SER A 10 46.57 53.72 35.77
N PRO A 11 47.57 52.92 36.24
CA PRO A 11 48.41 52.05 35.40
C PRO A 11 48.00 50.54 35.38
N PRO A 12 48.62 49.71 34.50
CA PRO A 12 48.27 48.30 34.28
C PRO A 12 49.23 47.32 34.99
N ASP A 13 48.81 46.06 35.19
CA ASP A 13 49.67 45.03 35.78
C ASP A 13 49.60 43.70 35.00
N GLU A 14 50.78 43.21 34.64
CA GLU A 14 51.07 41.90 34.08
C GLU A 14 51.15 40.88 35.22
N SER A 15 50.29 39.85 35.22
CA SER A 15 50.67 38.48 35.60
C SER A 15 49.45 37.56 35.52
N ALA A 16 49.28 36.91 34.36
CA ALA A 16 48.39 35.77 34.23
C ALA A 16 49.04 34.56 34.91
N ALA A 17 48.72 34.33 36.19
CA ALA A 17 49.15 33.15 36.93
C ALA A 17 48.11 32.68 37.97
N ASN A 18 47.70 31.42 37.81
CA ASN A 18 47.35 30.43 38.84
C ASN A 18 46.21 30.71 39.85
N ALA A 19 45.06 30.10 39.56
CA ALA A 19 44.36 29.21 40.51
C ALA A 19 43.45 28.22 39.74
N GLY A 20 44.05 27.47 38.82
CA GLY A 20 43.41 26.35 38.13
C GLY A 20 44.06 25.03 38.52
N THR A 21 43.73 24.49 39.69
CA THR A 21 44.10 23.12 40.11
C THR A 21 43.38 22.73 41.41
N ALA A 22 42.19 22.13 41.33
CA ALA A 22 41.67 21.12 42.29
C ALA A 22 40.20 20.73 41.98
N ALA A 23 39.96 20.06 40.84
CA ALA A 23 38.74 19.24 40.66
C ALA A 23 38.81 18.26 39.46
N SER A 24 39.86 18.26 38.65
CA SER A 24 40.00 17.30 37.52
C SER A 24 40.67 15.96 37.89
N ALA A 25 40.39 15.42 39.08
CA ALA A 25 40.97 14.15 39.51
C ALA A 25 39.99 13.13 40.09
N LEU A 26 38.66 13.35 40.02
CA LEU A 26 37.69 12.47 40.70
C LEU A 26 36.47 12.02 39.85
N VAL A 27 36.54 12.12 38.52
CA VAL A 27 35.56 11.46 37.63
C VAL A 27 36.25 10.68 36.50
N ALA A 28 37.43 10.12 36.79
CA ALA A 28 38.05 9.09 35.96
C ALA A 28 37.64 7.68 36.45
N GLY A 29 36.34 7.50 36.70
CA GLY A 29 35.80 6.27 37.30
C GLY A 29 34.31 6.04 37.04
N SER A 30 33.71 6.71 36.06
CA SER A 30 32.32 6.47 35.68
C SER A 30 32.27 5.56 34.44
N PRO A 31 31.52 4.45 34.46
CA PRO A 31 31.49 3.47 33.37
C PRO A 31 30.99 4.00 32.02
N GLY A 32 30.48 5.23 31.95
CA GLY A 32 29.93 5.84 30.73
C GLY A 32 30.95 6.33 29.69
N ALA A 33 32.21 6.62 30.06
CA ALA A 33 33.19 7.20 29.12
C ALA A 33 33.81 6.17 28.16
N ALA A 34 33.80 4.87 28.51
CA ALA A 34 34.32 3.81 27.64
C ALA A 34 33.34 3.38 26.53
N ILE A 35 32.05 3.70 26.66
CA ILE A 35 30.99 3.27 25.74
C ILE A 35 30.89 4.18 24.50
N ALA A 36 31.38 5.43 24.59
CA ALA A 36 31.39 6.39 23.48
C ALA A 36 32.48 6.13 22.42
N ALA A 37 33.36 5.15 22.64
CA ALA A 37 34.54 4.89 21.83
C ALA A 37 34.50 3.57 21.05
N ILE A 38 33.33 3.15 20.56
CA ILE A 38 33.25 2.10 19.53
C ILE A 38 33.43 2.79 18.16
N PRO A 39 34.61 2.75 17.51
CA PRO A 39 34.86 3.50 16.30
C PRO A 39 34.31 2.74 15.09
N PHE A 40 33.32 3.31 14.41
CA PHE A 40 32.77 2.76 13.15
C PHE A 40 33.42 3.31 11.86
N ALA A 41 34.35 4.27 11.93
CA ALA A 41 35.27 4.71 10.86
C ALA A 41 36.30 5.68 11.46
N GLY A 42 37.58 5.82 11.09
CA GLY A 42 38.50 5.22 10.13
C GLY A 42 39.83 6.00 10.23
N GLY A 43 40.98 5.40 9.90
CA GLY A 43 42.29 6.09 9.91
C GLY A 43 43.31 5.44 8.97
N SER A 44 43.75 6.21 7.98
CA SER A 44 44.78 5.97 6.95
C SER A 44 44.56 4.81 5.95
N ALA A 45 44.34 5.20 4.70
CA ALA A 45 44.28 4.37 3.52
C ALA A 45 45.66 3.77 3.21
N GLU A 46 45.82 2.48 3.50
CA GLU A 46 46.47 1.45 2.69
C GLU A 46 46.65 0.21 3.57
N HIS A 47 45.91 -0.85 3.23
CA HIS A 47 45.82 -2.18 3.87
C HIS A 47 44.63 -2.41 4.82
N VAL A 48 43.83 -3.43 4.45
CA VAL A 48 42.73 -4.11 5.15
C VAL A 48 41.32 -3.50 4.98
N GLY A 49 40.43 -4.23 4.31
CA GLY A 49 39.00 -3.92 4.26
C GLY A 49 38.28 -4.25 5.57
N GLY A 50 37.31 -3.42 5.99
CA GLY A 50 36.43 -3.74 7.11
C GLY A 50 35.81 -2.54 7.82
N SER A 51 34.55 -2.20 7.49
CA SER A 51 33.60 -1.72 8.50
C SER A 51 33.01 -2.96 9.18
N GLY A 52 33.27 -3.19 10.47
CA GLY A 52 32.84 -4.42 11.15
C GLY A 52 31.32 -4.64 11.26
N LEU A 53 30.52 -3.60 10.96
CA LEU A 53 29.06 -3.60 10.97
C LEU A 53 28.47 -4.52 9.89
N LEU A 54 27.49 -5.33 10.27
CA LEU A 54 26.72 -6.17 9.36
C LEU A 54 25.30 -5.61 9.19
N HIS A 55 24.73 -5.82 8.02
CA HIS A 55 23.36 -5.44 7.69
C HIS A 55 22.51 -6.69 7.57
N ALA A 56 21.32 -6.69 8.18
CA ALA A 56 20.44 -7.85 8.18
C ALA A 56 19.02 -7.52 7.75
N ARG A 57 18.40 -8.49 7.07
CA ARG A 57 16.98 -8.50 6.69
C ARG A 57 16.34 -9.79 7.18
N VAL A 58 15.21 -9.65 7.87
CA VAL A 58 14.48 -10.79 8.44
C VAL A 58 13.46 -11.29 7.42
N VAL A 59 13.51 -12.58 7.09
CA VAL A 59 12.54 -13.22 6.20
C VAL A 59 11.35 -13.67 7.04
N ARG A 60 10.26 -12.90 7.01
CA ARG A 60 9.06 -13.17 7.81
C ARG A 60 8.29 -14.40 7.27
N PRO A 61 7.79 -15.31 8.13
CA PRO A 61 6.97 -16.44 7.69
C PRO A 61 5.67 -16.00 7.03
N PRO A 62 5.12 -16.74 6.07
CA PRO A 62 3.73 -16.53 5.63
C PRO A 62 2.74 -16.66 6.79
N LEU A 63 1.60 -15.98 6.68
CA LEU A 63 0.51 -16.05 7.66
C LEU A 63 -0.62 -16.97 7.18
N ASP A 64 -1.23 -17.71 8.10
CA ASP A 64 -2.47 -18.47 7.88
C ASP A 64 -3.64 -17.86 8.65
N GLY A 65 -4.87 -17.98 8.12
CA GLY A 65 -6.11 -17.51 8.75
C GLY A 65 -6.55 -16.11 8.29
N GLU A 66 -7.61 -15.58 8.91
CA GLU A 66 -8.15 -14.25 8.62
C GLU A 66 -8.40 -13.47 9.92
N GLY A 67 -8.14 -12.15 9.90
CA GLY A 67 -8.39 -11.26 11.03
C GLY A 67 -7.70 -11.72 12.33
N ALA A 68 -8.49 -11.91 13.40
CA ALA A 68 -7.98 -12.30 14.72
C ALA A 68 -7.37 -13.73 14.77
N SER A 69 -7.55 -14.53 13.71
CA SER A 69 -6.99 -15.88 13.60
C SER A 69 -5.66 -15.94 12.84
N LEU A 70 -5.08 -14.81 12.43
CA LEU A 70 -3.80 -14.77 11.70
C LEU A 70 -2.63 -15.34 12.51
N ARG A 71 -1.88 -16.29 11.96
CA ARG A 71 -0.74 -16.96 12.65
C ARG A 71 0.44 -17.18 11.70
N PRO A 72 1.69 -17.03 12.17
CA PRO A 72 2.87 -17.41 11.37
C PRO A 72 2.93 -18.91 11.13
N ARG A 73 3.28 -19.30 9.89
CA ARG A 73 3.62 -20.68 9.54
C ARG A 73 4.89 -21.14 10.25
N ARG A 74 5.01 -22.46 10.42
CA ARG A 74 6.19 -23.11 10.99
C ARG A 74 7.29 -23.25 9.93
N LEU A 75 8.54 -22.96 10.27
CA LEU A 75 9.67 -23.25 9.39
C LEU A 75 9.93 -24.77 9.33
N LEU A 76 9.96 -25.33 8.11
CA LEU A 76 10.38 -26.71 7.86
C LEU A 76 11.85 -26.81 7.50
N ALA A 77 12.30 -25.95 6.57
CA ALA A 77 13.66 -25.95 6.07
C ALA A 77 14.02 -24.59 5.47
N VAL A 78 15.30 -24.23 5.54
CA VAL A 78 15.89 -23.07 4.87
C VAL A 78 17.09 -23.53 4.05
N GLU A 79 17.15 -23.14 2.78
CA GLU A 79 18.23 -23.51 1.87
C GLU A 79 19.24 -22.36 1.76
N ALA A 80 20.19 -22.26 2.69
CA ALA A 80 21.19 -21.18 2.70
C ALA A 80 22.03 -21.12 1.40
N ALA A 81 22.24 -22.26 0.73
CA ALA A 81 22.93 -22.33 -0.56
C ALA A 81 22.22 -21.55 -1.68
N SER A 82 20.90 -21.30 -1.56
CA SER A 82 20.13 -20.54 -2.55
C SER A 82 20.59 -19.08 -2.72
N VAL A 83 21.27 -18.52 -1.71
CA VAL A 83 21.75 -17.13 -1.71
C VAL A 83 23.27 -17.01 -1.62
N ALA A 84 23.99 -18.13 -1.54
CA ALA A 84 25.43 -18.15 -1.36
C ALA A 84 26.21 -17.54 -2.54
N ALA A 85 25.61 -17.48 -3.73
CA ALA A 85 26.20 -16.85 -4.92
C ALA A 85 26.11 -15.31 -4.89
N ILE A 86 25.37 -14.73 -3.95
CA ILE A 86 25.21 -13.28 -3.84
C ILE A 86 26.41 -12.70 -3.10
N GLU A 87 27.20 -11.90 -3.81
CA GLU A 87 28.34 -11.20 -3.21
C GLU A 87 27.90 -10.31 -2.04
N GLY A 88 28.64 -10.40 -0.94
CA GLY A 88 28.39 -9.67 0.30
C GLY A 88 27.54 -10.42 1.33
N VAL A 89 26.90 -11.55 1.00
CA VAL A 89 26.18 -12.38 2.00
C VAL A 89 27.19 -13.02 2.96
N VAL A 90 26.94 -12.87 4.25
CA VAL A 90 27.81 -13.34 5.34
C VAL A 90 27.24 -14.60 5.99
N ASP A 91 25.94 -14.62 6.33
CA ASP A 91 25.30 -15.78 6.97
C ASP A 91 23.78 -15.78 6.76
N VAL A 92 23.16 -16.96 6.91
CA VAL A 92 21.71 -17.14 7.01
C VAL A 92 21.40 -17.73 8.38
N VAL A 93 20.82 -16.91 9.26
CA VAL A 93 20.54 -17.30 10.64
C VAL A 93 19.11 -17.83 10.76
N ALA A 94 18.95 -19.04 11.30
CA ALA A 94 17.65 -19.61 11.64
C ALA A 94 17.59 -20.03 13.12
N ARG A 95 16.51 -19.66 13.83
CA ARG A 95 16.23 -20.10 15.20
C ARG A 95 14.72 -20.26 15.38
N GLY A 96 14.25 -21.50 15.55
CA GLY A 96 12.81 -21.77 15.52
C GLY A 96 12.24 -21.41 14.14
N ASP A 97 11.22 -20.55 14.13
CA ASP A 97 10.61 -19.99 12.93
C ASP A 97 11.25 -18.64 12.51
N PHE A 98 12.23 -18.13 13.26
CA PHE A 98 12.97 -16.91 12.91
C PHE A 98 14.01 -17.21 11.83
N VAL A 99 14.00 -16.46 10.73
CA VAL A 99 14.98 -16.56 9.65
C VAL A 99 15.45 -15.15 9.26
N ALA A 100 16.76 -14.95 9.13
CA ALA A 100 17.33 -13.70 8.64
C ALA A 100 18.54 -13.94 7.75
N VAL A 101 18.71 -13.06 6.77
CA VAL A 101 19.93 -12.99 5.96
C VAL A 101 20.79 -11.83 6.44
N VAL A 102 22.07 -12.09 6.59
CA VAL A 102 23.06 -11.13 7.07
C VAL A 102 24.11 -10.92 5.99
N ALA A 103 24.43 -9.67 5.69
CA ALA A 103 25.36 -9.29 4.63
C ALA A 103 26.23 -8.10 5.05
N THR A 104 27.22 -7.77 4.24
CA THR A 104 28.10 -6.60 4.43
C THR A 104 27.42 -5.29 4.03
N THR A 105 26.36 -5.32 3.22
CA THR A 105 25.59 -4.15 2.81
C THR A 105 24.07 -4.39 2.89
N THR A 106 23.29 -3.31 3.00
CA THR A 106 21.82 -3.37 3.02
C THR A 106 21.26 -3.96 1.73
N GLU A 107 21.86 -3.63 0.59
CA GLU A 107 21.43 -4.05 -0.74
C GLU A 107 21.63 -5.55 -0.91
N ALA A 108 22.79 -6.07 -0.49
CA ALA A 108 23.08 -7.50 -0.53
C ALA A 108 22.15 -8.28 0.39
N ALA A 109 21.92 -7.81 1.64
CA ALA A 109 20.98 -8.43 2.56
C ALA A 109 19.54 -8.44 2.00
N THR A 110 19.12 -7.36 1.35
CA THR A 110 17.77 -7.23 0.77
C THR A 110 17.58 -8.14 -0.43
N ARG A 111 18.55 -8.17 -1.36
CA ARG A 111 18.53 -9.07 -2.52
C ARG A 111 18.53 -10.53 -2.09
N ALA A 112 19.35 -10.88 -1.12
CA ALA A 112 19.44 -12.24 -0.61
C ALA A 112 18.20 -12.67 0.16
N ALA A 113 17.62 -11.81 1.01
CA ALA A 113 16.36 -12.11 1.69
C ALA A 113 15.21 -12.41 0.72
N ARG A 114 15.16 -11.74 -0.44
CA ARG A 114 14.15 -12.00 -1.49
C ARG A 114 14.36 -13.33 -2.22
N GLN A 115 15.61 -13.75 -2.40
CA GLN A 115 15.97 -14.98 -3.13
C GLN A 115 16.05 -16.22 -2.24
N LEU A 116 16.08 -16.05 -0.91
CA LEU A 116 16.21 -17.14 0.04
C LEU A 116 15.04 -18.12 -0.06
N LYS A 117 15.34 -19.37 -0.38
CA LYS A 117 14.34 -20.44 -0.39
C LYS A 117 14.11 -20.96 1.03
N ALA A 118 12.92 -20.68 1.56
CA ALA A 118 12.45 -21.21 2.84
C ALA A 118 11.12 -21.96 2.65
N ARG A 119 11.00 -23.14 3.26
CA ARG A 119 9.81 -23.99 3.22
C ARG A 119 9.05 -23.86 4.53
N TRP A 120 7.75 -23.60 4.44
CA TRP A 120 6.87 -23.33 5.58
C TRP A 120 5.69 -24.30 5.62
N GLU A 121 5.20 -24.62 6.82
CA GLU A 121 4.06 -25.49 7.07
C GLU A 121 2.96 -24.79 7.86
N SER A 122 1.70 -25.02 7.49
CA SER A 122 0.54 -24.49 8.20
C SER A 122 0.35 -25.10 9.58
N ARG A 123 -0.12 -24.29 10.53
CA ARG A 123 -0.43 -24.76 11.89
C ARG A 123 -1.93 -24.93 12.09
N PRO A 124 -2.40 -26.03 12.70
CA PRO A 124 -3.80 -26.15 13.10
C PRO A 124 -4.15 -25.09 14.14
N ALA A 125 -5.35 -24.53 14.04
CA ALA A 125 -5.83 -23.52 14.98
C ALA A 125 -5.97 -24.12 16.39
N PRO A 126 -5.40 -23.50 17.44
CA PRO A 126 -5.69 -23.91 18.81
C PRO A 126 -7.18 -23.68 19.11
N GLN A 127 -7.79 -24.57 19.90
CA GLN A 127 -9.16 -24.35 20.38
C GLN A 127 -9.20 -23.08 21.24
N PRO A 128 -10.14 -22.14 20.98
CA PRO A 128 -10.29 -20.97 21.80
C PRO A 128 -10.70 -21.40 23.22
N LEU A 129 -9.88 -21.06 24.21
CA LEU A 129 -10.27 -21.19 25.61
C LEU A 129 -11.33 -20.12 25.92
N PRO A 130 -12.38 -20.44 26.70
CA PRO A 130 -13.35 -19.44 27.12
C PRO A 130 -12.67 -18.35 27.94
N ALA A 131 -12.72 -17.11 27.45
CA ALA A 131 -12.13 -15.96 28.12
C ALA A 131 -12.88 -15.68 29.43
N ARG A 132 -12.16 -15.63 30.56
CA ARG A 132 -12.73 -15.21 31.86
C ARG A 132 -12.71 -13.68 31.92
N GLU A 133 -13.84 -13.07 32.28
CA GLU A 133 -13.90 -11.63 32.58
C GLU A 133 -13.25 -11.35 33.94
N ASN A 134 -12.26 -10.47 33.95
CA ASN A 134 -11.64 -9.91 35.15
C ASN A 134 -12.21 -8.52 35.41
N VAL A 135 -12.89 -8.34 36.52
CA VAL A 135 -13.49 -7.04 36.90
C VAL A 135 -12.39 -6.11 37.40
N VAL A 136 -12.26 -4.95 36.76
CA VAL A 136 -11.29 -3.90 37.10
C VAL A 136 -11.89 -2.90 38.10
N TYR A 137 -13.16 -2.54 37.89
CA TYR A 137 -13.90 -1.62 38.75
C TYR A 137 -15.39 -1.95 38.72
N GLU A 138 -16.07 -1.87 39.87
CA GLU A 138 -17.51 -2.04 39.96
C GLU A 138 -18.12 -1.16 41.06
N HIS A 139 -19.19 -0.44 40.72
CA HIS A 139 -20.00 0.36 41.64
C HIS A 139 -21.48 0.21 41.29
N GLY A 140 -22.35 0.16 42.30
CA GLY A 140 -23.81 0.00 42.13
C GLY A 140 -24.25 -1.42 41.75
N ASP A 141 -25.55 -1.62 41.54
CA ASP A 141 -26.10 -2.91 41.07
C ASP A 141 -26.09 -2.99 39.54
N THR A 142 -25.08 -3.67 39.01
CA THR A 142 -24.88 -3.83 37.56
C THR A 142 -25.60 -5.06 36.99
N ALA A 143 -26.27 -5.85 37.85
CA ALA A 143 -27.04 -7.04 37.51
C ALA A 143 -28.54 -6.75 37.37
N ALA A 144 -29.06 -5.75 38.09
CA ALA A 144 -30.46 -5.33 38.07
C ALA A 144 -30.91 -4.55 36.81
N ALA A 145 -30.06 -4.42 35.78
CA ALA A 145 -30.37 -3.73 34.51
C ALA A 145 -31.34 -4.51 33.60
N SER A 146 -32.43 -5.01 34.16
CA SER A 146 -33.48 -5.81 33.52
C SER A 146 -34.69 -4.91 33.21
N ALA A 147 -34.80 -4.47 31.95
CA ALA A 147 -35.85 -4.93 31.00
C ALA A 147 -36.39 -3.87 30.03
N ALA A 148 -36.20 -2.56 30.25
CA ALA A 148 -36.61 -1.52 29.28
C ALA A 148 -35.43 -0.61 28.91
N ASN A 149 -35.23 -0.35 27.61
CA ASN A 149 -34.22 0.57 27.03
C ASN A 149 -32.73 0.20 27.21
N LYS A 150 -32.39 -1.09 27.30
CA LYS A 150 -30.98 -1.54 27.27
C LYS A 150 -30.40 -1.48 25.86
N LEU A 151 -29.30 -0.75 25.68
CA LEU A 151 -28.49 -0.72 24.46
C LEU A 151 -27.20 -1.53 24.66
N SER A 152 -26.92 -2.45 23.73
CA SER A 152 -25.69 -3.26 23.71
C SER A 152 -25.02 -3.15 22.35
N ARG A 153 -23.72 -2.83 22.35
CA ARG A 153 -22.90 -2.68 21.13
C ARG A 153 -21.51 -3.28 21.34
N SER A 154 -20.92 -3.73 20.23
CA SER A 154 -19.54 -4.18 20.16
C SER A 154 -18.83 -3.41 19.07
N TYR A 155 -17.62 -2.97 19.37
CA TYR A 155 -16.74 -2.22 18.49
C TYR A 155 -15.40 -2.93 18.40
N ARG A 156 -14.75 -2.83 17.24
CA ARG A 156 -13.47 -3.46 16.98
C ARG A 156 -12.46 -2.41 16.53
N TRP A 157 -11.28 -2.42 17.15
CA TRP A 157 -10.18 -1.54 16.79
C TRP A 157 -9.03 -2.38 16.23
N PRO A 158 -8.80 -2.34 14.90
CA PRO A 158 -7.73 -3.11 14.28
C PRO A 158 -6.35 -2.53 14.62
N ALA A 159 -5.31 -3.33 14.41
CA ALA A 159 -3.95 -2.81 14.32
C ALA A 159 -3.83 -1.98 13.04
N LEU A 160 -3.77 -0.65 13.18
CA LEU A 160 -3.68 0.22 12.00
C LEU A 160 -2.38 -0.03 11.22
N PRO A 161 -2.41 0.03 9.88
CA PRO A 161 -1.24 -0.20 9.06
C PRO A 161 -0.16 0.90 9.30
N PRO A 162 1.13 0.57 9.08
CA PRO A 162 2.22 1.55 9.08
C PRO A 162 1.99 2.61 7.98
N LEU A 163 2.51 3.83 8.18
CA LEU A 163 2.46 4.87 7.14
C LEU A 163 3.31 4.47 5.93
N ALA A 164 2.97 4.98 4.75
CA ALA A 164 3.63 4.74 3.45
C ALA A 164 5.18 4.76 3.42
N GLU A 165 5.76 5.72 4.13
CA GLU A 165 7.20 5.98 4.20
C GLU A 165 7.80 5.48 5.53
N GLU A 166 6.99 4.84 6.38
CA GLU A 166 7.44 4.37 7.68
C GLU A 166 8.42 3.19 7.52
N SER A 167 9.60 3.36 8.08
CA SER A 167 10.59 2.29 8.23
C SER A 167 11.10 2.33 9.66
N ALA A 168 11.62 1.19 10.12
CA ALA A 168 12.21 1.10 11.45
C ALA A 168 13.59 0.45 11.38
N ASN A 169 14.52 0.97 12.17
CA ASN A 169 15.86 0.41 12.25
C ASN A 169 16.32 0.36 13.70
N ALA A 170 17.21 -0.58 13.99
CA ALA A 170 17.92 -0.67 15.26
C ALA A 170 19.24 -1.39 15.08
N CYS A 171 20.23 -1.01 15.88
CA CYS A 171 21.53 -1.65 15.90
C CYS A 171 21.74 -2.34 17.25
N ALA A 172 22.39 -3.50 17.25
CA ALA A 172 22.83 -4.16 18.47
C ALA A 172 24.27 -4.63 18.34
N ALA A 173 25.02 -4.59 19.44
CA ALA A 173 26.38 -5.13 19.53
C ALA A 173 26.61 -5.82 20.88
N LEU A 174 27.28 -6.96 20.85
CA LEU A 174 27.73 -7.67 22.05
C LEU A 174 29.20 -7.31 22.31
N VAL A 175 29.48 -6.58 23.40
CA VAL A 175 30.81 -6.11 23.79
C VAL A 175 31.12 -6.63 25.19
N ASP A 176 32.20 -7.38 25.34
CA ASP A 176 32.60 -8.01 26.62
C ASP A 176 31.48 -8.83 27.31
N GLY A 177 30.53 -9.34 26.50
CA GLY A 177 29.34 -10.08 26.92
C GLY A 177 28.18 -9.21 27.42
N GLU A 178 28.30 -7.88 27.38
CA GLU A 178 27.18 -6.94 27.53
C GLU A 178 26.59 -6.62 26.17
N LEU A 179 25.25 -6.64 26.09
CA LEU A 179 24.52 -6.37 24.87
C LEU A 179 24.04 -4.91 24.88
N HIS A 180 24.57 -4.13 23.97
CA HIS A 180 24.20 -2.73 23.75
C HIS A 180 23.24 -2.64 22.58
N LEU A 181 22.06 -2.05 22.80
CA LEU A 181 21.05 -1.81 21.78
C LEU A 181 20.87 -0.31 21.57
N TRP A 182 21.09 0.17 20.35
CA TRP A 182 20.79 1.55 19.94
C TRP A 182 19.39 1.59 19.34
N ALA A 183 18.42 2.02 20.14
CA ALA A 183 17.00 2.02 19.77
C ALA A 183 16.22 3.06 20.58
N ARG A 184 15.34 3.82 19.90
CA ARG A 184 14.39 4.73 20.56
C ARG A 184 13.15 3.97 21.04
N ALA A 185 13.28 3.22 22.13
CA ALA A 185 12.20 2.43 22.70
C ALA A 185 11.14 3.29 23.41
N ARG A 186 9.87 2.85 23.37
CA ARG A 186 8.76 3.44 24.15
C ARG A 186 8.79 2.93 25.58
N ALA A 187 9.13 1.65 25.77
CA ALA A 187 9.24 1.02 27.08
C ALA A 187 10.62 0.34 27.28
N PRO A 188 11.70 1.11 27.51
CA PRO A 188 13.06 0.56 27.60
C PRO A 188 13.20 -0.60 28.59
N ARG A 189 12.57 -0.51 29.77
CA ARG A 189 12.62 -1.58 30.79
C ARG A 189 11.93 -2.87 30.34
N ALA A 190 10.78 -2.78 29.67
CA ALA A 190 10.07 -3.95 29.15
C ALA A 190 10.91 -4.60 28.04
N LEU A 191 11.44 -3.78 27.13
CA LEU A 191 12.35 -4.24 26.08
C LEU A 191 13.57 -4.95 26.68
N THR A 192 14.23 -4.39 27.70
CA THR A 192 15.36 -5.05 28.38
C THR A 192 15.03 -6.45 28.89
N LEU A 193 13.87 -6.64 29.53
CA LEU A 193 13.45 -7.95 30.04
C LEU A 193 13.15 -8.95 28.91
N GLU A 194 12.50 -8.49 27.85
CA GLU A 194 12.19 -9.32 26.69
C GLU A 194 13.44 -9.71 25.89
N ILE A 195 14.38 -8.78 25.70
CA ILE A 195 15.67 -9.07 25.09
C ILE A 195 16.48 -10.03 25.96
N ALA A 196 16.47 -9.86 27.27
CA ALA A 196 17.11 -10.78 28.21
C ALA A 196 16.54 -12.20 28.07
N ALA A 197 15.21 -12.37 27.96
CA ALA A 197 14.60 -13.67 27.71
C ALA A 197 14.93 -14.22 26.31
N LEU A 198 14.88 -13.38 25.28
CA LEU A 198 15.19 -13.77 23.90
C LEU A 198 16.62 -14.29 23.75
N THR A 199 17.57 -13.60 24.39
CA THR A 199 19.00 -13.88 24.32
C THR A 199 19.48 -14.85 25.39
N GLY A 200 18.75 -15.00 26.50
CA GLY A 200 19.20 -15.74 27.67
C GLY A 200 20.25 -15.01 28.51
N LEU A 201 20.50 -13.71 28.25
CA LEU A 201 21.39 -12.88 29.06
C LEU A 201 20.66 -12.40 30.33
N PRO A 202 21.38 -12.17 31.46
CA PRO A 202 20.79 -11.47 32.60
C PRO A 202 20.34 -10.05 32.21
N PRO A 203 19.20 -9.54 32.70
CA PRO A 203 18.73 -8.19 32.38
C PRO A 203 19.75 -7.08 32.65
N ALA A 204 20.61 -7.26 33.67
CA ALA A 204 21.69 -6.31 34.00
C ALA A 204 22.77 -6.19 32.91
N ARG A 205 22.87 -7.16 31.99
CA ARG A 205 23.83 -7.16 30.87
C ARG A 205 23.21 -6.68 29.57
N VAL A 206 22.00 -6.12 29.60
CA VAL A 206 21.28 -5.61 28.42
C VAL A 206 21.05 -4.12 28.60
N GLN A 207 21.73 -3.30 27.79
CA GLN A 207 21.65 -1.84 27.84
C GLN A 207 20.90 -1.31 26.60
N VAL A 208 19.81 -0.57 26.81
CA VAL A 208 19.08 0.14 25.74
C VAL A 208 19.51 1.60 25.78
N LEU A 209 20.11 2.07 24.68
CA LEU A 209 20.71 3.40 24.55
C LEU A 209 19.89 4.26 23.57
N ASP A 210 19.56 5.49 23.96
CA ASP A 210 18.95 6.47 23.06
C ASP A 210 20.01 7.03 22.09
N PRO A 211 19.88 6.84 20.77
CA PRO A 211 20.87 7.28 19.80
C PRO A 211 21.06 8.80 19.79
N ALA A 212 20.06 9.60 20.22
CA ALA A 212 20.20 11.05 20.32
C ALA A 212 21.21 11.50 21.38
N ALA A 213 21.48 10.66 22.38
CA ALA A 213 22.43 10.96 23.45
C ALA A 213 23.88 10.55 23.12
N LEU A 214 24.10 9.69 22.12
CA LEU A 214 25.37 8.97 21.93
C LEU A 214 25.73 8.65 20.45
N ALA A 215 25.06 9.23 19.45
CA ALA A 215 25.17 8.82 18.05
C ALA A 215 26.64 8.63 17.57
N PRO A 216 27.08 7.40 17.26
CA PRO A 216 28.31 7.17 16.52
C PRO A 216 28.17 7.79 15.13
N GLN A 217 29.23 8.45 14.64
CA GLN A 217 29.23 8.99 13.28
C GLN A 217 29.04 7.84 12.26
N GLY A 218 28.03 7.96 11.38
CA GLY A 218 27.80 7.05 10.25
C GLY A 218 26.61 6.08 10.35
N LEU A 219 25.85 6.06 11.45
CA LEU A 219 24.58 5.31 11.52
C LEU A 219 23.40 6.16 11.00
N PRO A 220 22.41 5.58 10.30
CA PRO A 220 21.20 6.29 9.93
C PRO A 220 20.45 6.78 11.19
N ALA A 221 19.90 7.99 11.14
CA ALA A 221 19.07 8.51 12.23
C ALA A 221 17.91 7.54 12.50
N PRO A 222 17.65 7.14 13.76
CA PRO A 222 16.55 6.23 14.06
C PRO A 222 15.22 6.93 13.83
N ALA A 223 14.22 6.16 13.40
CA ALA A 223 12.82 6.58 13.43
C ALA A 223 12.43 7.03 14.85
N GLY A 224 11.39 7.86 14.97
CA GLY A 224 10.85 8.28 16.27
C GLY A 224 10.48 7.10 17.18
N ARG A 225 10.07 7.38 18.43
CA ARG A 225 9.64 6.32 19.36
C ARG A 225 8.46 5.54 18.74
N SER A 226 8.67 4.26 18.42
CA SER A 226 7.69 3.43 17.70
C SER A 226 7.81 1.96 18.12
N PRO A 227 6.69 1.18 18.16
CA PRO A 227 6.73 -0.28 18.37
C PRO A 227 7.67 -0.98 17.38
N TRP A 228 7.76 -0.47 16.14
CA TRP A 228 8.54 -1.06 15.07
C TRP A 228 10.05 -1.04 15.37
N THR A 229 10.51 0.00 16.06
CA THR A 229 11.90 0.14 16.50
C THR A 229 12.25 -0.91 17.56
N GLU A 230 11.30 -1.25 18.44
CA GLU A 230 11.45 -2.31 19.45
C GLU A 230 11.55 -3.70 18.76
N HIS A 231 10.79 -3.92 17.68
CA HIS A 231 10.89 -5.15 16.86
C HIS A 231 12.25 -5.28 16.17
N ALA A 232 12.70 -4.19 15.53
CA ALA A 232 14.02 -4.16 14.90
C ALA A 232 15.14 -4.40 15.92
N ALA A 233 15.00 -3.86 17.14
CA ALA A 233 15.96 -4.04 18.22
C ALA A 233 16.02 -5.51 18.68
N ALA A 234 14.89 -6.19 18.75
CA ALA A 234 14.82 -7.62 19.07
C ALA A 234 15.51 -8.49 18.02
N ASP A 235 15.23 -8.22 16.75
CA ASP A 235 15.85 -8.91 15.62
C ASP A 235 17.37 -8.67 15.62
N ALA A 236 17.82 -7.42 15.84
CA ALA A 236 19.23 -7.06 15.89
C ALA A 236 19.95 -7.71 17.07
N ALA A 237 19.35 -7.71 18.27
CA ALA A 237 19.90 -8.35 19.46
C ALA A 237 20.14 -9.85 19.27
N LEU A 238 19.16 -10.54 18.70
CA LEU A 238 19.25 -11.97 18.44
C LEU A 238 20.41 -12.28 17.47
N LEU A 239 20.56 -11.47 16.42
CA LEU A 239 21.62 -11.64 15.42
C LEU A 239 23.00 -11.26 15.95
N ALA A 240 23.12 -10.13 16.64
CA ALA A 240 24.38 -9.68 17.23
C ALA A 240 24.90 -10.69 18.26
N GLN A 241 24.00 -11.27 19.07
CA GLN A 241 24.37 -12.35 19.99
C GLN A 241 24.88 -13.59 19.24
N ARG A 242 24.18 -14.01 18.17
CA ARG A 242 24.53 -15.22 17.41
C ARG A 242 25.85 -15.07 16.64
N LEU A 243 26.14 -13.87 16.16
CA LEU A 243 27.30 -13.59 15.29
C LEU A 243 28.50 -13.04 16.03
N GLY A 244 28.32 -12.50 17.24
CA GLY A 244 29.39 -11.82 17.99
C GLY A 244 29.89 -10.55 17.29
N ARG A 245 29.09 -9.97 16.39
CA ARG A 245 29.42 -8.77 15.59
C ARG A 245 28.28 -7.76 15.67
N PRO A 246 28.54 -6.46 15.50
CA PRO A 246 27.48 -5.46 15.42
C PRO A 246 26.57 -5.72 14.21
N VAL A 247 25.25 -5.68 14.43
CA VAL A 247 24.25 -5.90 13.38
C VAL A 247 23.24 -4.77 13.37
N LEU A 248 23.05 -4.14 12.20
CA LEU A 248 21.97 -3.23 11.90
C LEU A 248 20.82 -3.99 11.23
N VAL A 249 19.64 -3.97 11.83
CA VAL A 249 18.41 -4.47 11.21
C VAL A 249 17.59 -3.28 10.72
N THR A 250 17.07 -3.40 9.50
CA THR A 250 16.09 -2.47 8.94
C THR A 250 14.83 -3.24 8.57
N LEU A 251 13.68 -2.75 9.02
CA LEU A 251 12.35 -3.22 8.67
C LEU A 251 11.75 -2.26 7.64
N GLY A 252 11.36 -2.81 6.49
CA GLY A 252 10.59 -2.09 5.48
C GLY A 252 9.10 -2.36 5.63
N GLN A 253 8.32 -1.86 4.66
CA GLN A 253 6.86 -1.91 4.70
C GLN A 253 6.28 -3.31 4.88
N ALA A 254 6.81 -4.29 4.16
CA ALA A 254 6.33 -5.66 4.23
C ALA A 254 6.49 -6.24 5.65
N GLU A 255 7.63 -6.00 6.31
CA GLU A 255 7.87 -6.49 7.67
C GLU A 255 7.03 -5.75 8.72
N LEU A 256 6.78 -4.45 8.52
CA LEU A 256 5.91 -3.67 9.40
C LEU A 256 4.45 -4.13 9.29
N ARG A 257 3.92 -4.30 8.08
CA ARG A 257 2.57 -4.83 7.83
C ARG A 257 2.40 -6.23 8.40
N TRP A 258 3.39 -7.10 8.20
CA TRP A 258 3.39 -8.43 8.78
C TRP A 258 3.32 -8.39 10.32
N SER A 259 4.08 -7.49 10.94
CA SER A 259 4.07 -7.31 12.39
C SER A 259 2.73 -6.77 12.89
N ALA A 260 2.14 -5.80 12.18
CA ALA A 260 0.83 -5.23 12.50
C ALA A 260 -0.29 -6.29 12.42
N ALA A 261 -0.29 -7.12 11.37
CA ALA A 261 -1.27 -8.18 11.15
C ALA A 261 -1.33 -9.20 12.30
N LEU A 262 -0.23 -9.39 13.02
CA LEU A 262 -0.16 -10.29 14.16
C LEU A 262 -0.75 -9.70 15.44
N ALA A 263 -0.74 -8.38 15.61
CA ALA A 263 -1.16 -7.73 16.86
C ALA A 263 -2.63 -8.04 17.24
N GLY A 264 -3.44 -8.46 16.28
CA GLY A 264 -4.87 -8.72 16.46
C GLY A 264 -5.64 -7.41 16.61
N ALA A 265 -6.97 -7.50 16.69
CA ALA A 265 -7.81 -6.34 16.98
C ALA A 265 -8.15 -6.31 18.47
N GLN A 266 -8.24 -5.11 19.01
CA GLN A 266 -8.93 -4.89 20.27
C GLN A 266 -10.44 -4.95 20.05
N GLU A 267 -11.18 -5.50 21.01
CA GLU A 267 -12.64 -5.45 21.01
C GLU A 267 -13.14 -4.76 22.26
N SER A 268 -14.17 -3.93 22.12
CA SER A 268 -14.86 -3.26 23.21
C SER A 268 -16.35 -3.58 23.13
N ARG A 269 -16.92 -4.15 24.19
CA ARG A 269 -18.36 -4.32 24.36
C ARG A 269 -18.88 -3.33 25.39
N ILE A 270 -19.88 -2.55 25.02
CA ILE A 270 -20.54 -1.59 25.89
C ILE A 270 -22.02 -1.98 26.03
N GLU A 271 -22.49 -2.05 27.26
CA GLU A 271 -23.90 -2.24 27.60
C GLU A 271 -24.34 -1.13 28.55
N ALA A 272 -25.33 -0.34 28.16
CA ALA A 272 -25.91 0.67 29.05
C ALA A 272 -27.43 0.67 29.02
N ALA A 273 -28.02 1.20 30.08
CA ALA A 273 -29.46 1.45 30.18
C ALA A 273 -29.67 2.87 30.70
N ASP A 274 -30.57 3.60 30.06
CA ASP A 274 -30.96 4.94 30.51
C ASP A 274 -31.75 4.87 31.82
N GLU A 275 -31.61 5.92 32.63
CA GLU A 275 -32.38 6.06 33.86
C GLU A 275 -33.85 6.37 33.55
N ALA A 276 -34.76 5.85 34.37
CA ALA A 276 -36.18 6.14 34.28
C ALA A 276 -36.54 7.31 35.21
N GLY A 277 -37.44 8.19 34.79
CA GLY A 277 -37.91 9.32 35.61
C GLY A 277 -37.14 10.63 35.34
N PRO A 278 -37.20 11.60 36.26
CA PRO A 278 -36.69 12.96 36.02
C PRO A 278 -35.18 13.05 35.79
N ASP A 279 -34.41 12.07 36.27
CA ASP A 279 -32.95 12.00 36.13
C ASP A 279 -32.49 11.33 34.82
N ALA A 280 -33.43 10.85 33.99
CA ALA A 280 -33.17 10.15 32.72
C ALA A 280 -32.20 10.87 31.78
N ALA A 281 -32.20 12.21 31.80
CA ALA A 281 -31.34 13.05 30.97
C ALA A 281 -29.92 13.24 31.55
N ALA A 282 -29.74 13.06 32.86
CA ALA A 282 -28.51 13.48 33.57
C ALA A 282 -27.46 12.37 33.73
N ARG A 283 -27.87 11.09 33.67
CA ARG A 283 -26.96 9.93 33.81
C ARG A 283 -27.57 8.64 33.26
N PHE A 284 -26.73 7.61 33.08
CA PHE A 284 -27.18 6.24 32.83
C PHE A 284 -27.61 5.55 34.13
N ALA A 285 -28.60 4.65 34.09
CA ALA A 285 -28.90 3.77 35.22
C ALA A 285 -27.78 2.73 35.42
N SER A 286 -27.28 2.15 34.33
CA SER A 286 -26.16 1.21 34.37
C SER A 286 -25.28 1.37 33.14
N TYR A 287 -23.96 1.24 33.31
CA TYR A 287 -22.98 1.25 32.24
C TYR A 287 -21.93 0.15 32.47
N ARG A 288 -21.78 -0.76 31.52
CA ARG A 288 -20.78 -1.84 31.54
C ARG A 288 -19.88 -1.71 30.31
N HIS A 289 -18.57 -1.64 30.52
CA HIS A 289 -17.57 -1.65 29.47
C HIS A 289 -16.62 -2.84 29.68
N THR A 290 -16.66 -3.79 28.74
CA THR A 290 -15.77 -4.95 28.73
C THR A 290 -14.81 -4.82 27.54
N THR A 291 -13.50 -4.85 27.81
CA THR A 291 -12.47 -4.80 26.78
C THR A 291 -11.79 -6.15 26.62
N LEU A 292 -11.63 -6.59 25.37
CA LEU A 292 -10.63 -7.57 24.98
C LEU A 292 -9.45 -6.78 24.39
N PRO A 293 -8.34 -6.59 25.15
CA PRO A 293 -7.16 -5.94 24.60
C PRO A 293 -6.64 -6.72 23.39
N PRO A 294 -5.90 -6.06 22.48
CA PRO A 294 -5.32 -6.76 21.35
C PRO A 294 -4.44 -7.89 21.88
N ALA A 295 -4.29 -8.97 21.12
CA ALA A 295 -3.58 -10.18 21.57
C ALA A 295 -2.08 -9.95 21.88
N GLN A 296 -1.57 -8.71 21.80
CA GLN A 296 -0.17 -8.36 21.85
C GLN A 296 0.04 -6.94 22.38
N THR A 297 0.42 -6.83 23.66
CA THR A 297 1.47 -5.87 24.04
C THR A 297 2.21 -6.34 25.31
N PRO A 298 3.54 -6.51 25.30
CA PRO A 298 4.44 -6.68 24.16
C PRO A 298 4.66 -8.17 23.86
N LEU A 299 4.61 -8.55 22.59
CA LEU A 299 5.21 -9.80 22.12
C LEU A 299 6.06 -9.42 20.92
N LEU A 300 7.33 -9.09 21.17
CA LEU A 300 8.31 -8.92 20.09
C LEU A 300 8.19 -10.13 19.16
N PRO A 301 7.93 -9.95 17.85
CA PRO A 301 7.73 -11.10 16.97
C PRO A 301 8.92 -12.08 16.99
N ALA A 302 10.14 -11.57 17.23
CA ALA A 302 11.34 -12.36 17.44
C ALA A 302 11.19 -13.40 18.58
N LEU A 303 10.55 -13.07 19.71
CA LEU A 303 10.29 -14.03 20.80
C LEU A 303 9.42 -15.19 20.32
N ARG A 304 8.29 -14.85 19.69
CA ARG A 304 7.34 -15.84 19.18
C ARG A 304 7.96 -16.74 18.12
N LEU A 305 8.71 -16.15 17.19
CA LEU A 305 9.40 -16.88 16.12
C LEU A 305 10.53 -17.75 16.69
N ALA A 306 11.26 -17.27 17.69
CA ALA A 306 12.30 -18.06 18.36
C ALA A 306 11.76 -19.14 19.31
N GLY A 307 10.44 -19.23 19.50
CA GLY A 307 9.80 -20.16 20.44
C GLY A 307 10.03 -19.82 21.91
N VAL A 308 10.30 -18.54 22.22
CA VAL A 308 10.56 -18.05 23.57
C VAL A 308 9.28 -17.39 24.12
N GLY A 309 8.82 -17.84 25.29
CA GLY A 309 7.72 -17.20 26.00
C GLY A 309 8.13 -15.81 26.49
N SER A 310 7.25 -14.82 26.39
CA SER A 310 7.58 -13.49 26.90
C SER A 310 7.52 -13.48 28.44
N PRO A 311 8.58 -13.02 29.13
CA PRO A 311 8.60 -12.89 30.58
C PRO A 311 7.66 -11.78 31.07
N THR A 312 7.21 -10.91 30.15
CA THR A 312 6.22 -9.88 30.41
C THR A 312 4.82 -10.28 29.99
N ALA A 313 4.58 -11.53 29.55
CA ALA A 313 3.24 -12.00 29.18
C ALA A 313 2.30 -12.10 30.40
N GLU A 314 2.81 -12.53 31.56
CA GLU A 314 2.06 -12.56 32.83
C GLU A 314 2.10 -11.20 33.56
N ALA A 315 3.11 -10.38 33.26
CA ALA A 315 3.28 -9.02 33.77
C ALA A 315 2.79 -7.94 32.79
N ALA A 316 1.98 -8.34 31.79
CA ALA A 316 1.42 -7.44 30.80
C ALA A 316 0.73 -6.30 31.55
N GLN A 317 0.95 -5.07 31.05
CA GLN A 317 0.44 -3.86 31.67
C GLN A 317 -1.01 -4.10 32.13
N PRO A 318 -1.37 -3.72 33.37
CA PRO A 318 -2.72 -3.97 33.86
C PRO A 318 -3.70 -3.42 32.83
N ALA A 319 -4.70 -4.21 32.45
CA ALA A 319 -5.68 -3.79 31.46
C ALA A 319 -6.36 -2.51 31.94
N THR A 320 -5.89 -1.36 31.47
CA THR A 320 -6.50 -0.10 31.81
C THR A 320 -7.78 0.01 31.00
N VAL A 321 -8.90 -0.26 31.66
CA VAL A 321 -10.23 0.00 31.11
C VAL A 321 -10.54 1.46 31.37
N LEU A 322 -10.57 2.26 30.31
CA LEU A 322 -10.90 3.68 30.36
C LEU A 322 -12.30 3.85 30.96
N PRO A 323 -12.45 4.59 32.08
CA PRO A 323 -13.75 4.97 32.59
C PRO A 323 -14.47 5.87 31.57
N PRO A 324 -15.79 5.76 31.40
CA PRO A 324 -16.52 6.68 30.54
C PRO A 324 -16.49 8.09 31.15
N PRO A 325 -16.43 9.17 30.34
CA PRO A 325 -16.56 10.55 30.83
C PRO A 325 -18.00 10.92 31.22
N TYR A 326 -18.93 9.98 31.12
CA TYR A 326 -20.37 10.17 31.31
C TYR A 326 -20.86 9.56 32.61
N ARG A 327 -21.78 10.25 33.29
CA ARG A 327 -22.32 9.81 34.59
C ARG A 327 -23.15 8.52 34.45
N ALA A 328 -22.97 7.60 35.40
CA ALA A 328 -23.76 6.38 35.53
C ALA A 328 -24.03 6.06 37.01
N ALA A 329 -25.25 5.63 37.34
CA ALA A 329 -25.63 5.23 38.70
C ALA A 329 -25.00 3.88 39.10
N ALA A 330 -24.85 2.96 38.15
CA ALA A 330 -24.07 1.74 38.28
C ALA A 330 -23.02 1.65 37.16
N LEU A 331 -21.77 1.35 37.51
CA LEU A 331 -20.63 1.29 36.58
C LEU A 331 -19.86 -0.02 36.77
N ARG A 332 -19.62 -0.76 35.68
CA ARG A 332 -18.74 -1.93 35.67
C ARG A 332 -17.71 -1.83 34.55
N LEU A 333 -16.44 -1.93 34.90
CA LEU A 333 -15.32 -1.98 33.97
C LEU A 333 -14.66 -3.36 34.09
N ALA A 334 -14.53 -4.06 32.97
CA ALA A 334 -13.96 -5.41 32.95
C ALA A 334 -13.01 -5.59 31.76
N SER A 335 -12.03 -6.48 31.94
CA SER A 335 -11.12 -6.92 30.88
C SER A 335 -11.07 -8.44 30.83
N THR A 336 -10.97 -9.02 29.64
CA THR A 336 -10.74 -10.46 29.48
C THR A 336 -9.26 -10.87 29.63
N ALA A 337 -8.36 -9.91 29.81
CA ALA A 337 -6.94 -10.13 30.14
C ALA A 337 -6.70 -10.06 31.66
N ALA A 338 -5.62 -10.69 32.14
CA ALA A 338 -5.26 -10.70 33.57
C ALA A 338 -4.98 -9.28 34.10
N VAL A 339 -5.49 -8.95 35.29
CA VAL A 339 -5.38 -7.62 35.93
C VAL A 339 -4.37 -7.72 37.07
N VAL A 340 -3.28 -6.95 37.03
CA VAL A 340 -2.20 -7.04 38.05
C VAL A 340 -2.17 -5.85 39.02
N SER A 341 -2.68 -4.66 38.67
CA SER A 341 -2.96 -3.53 39.60
C SER A 341 -3.63 -2.33 38.87
N PRO A 342 -4.50 -1.54 39.51
CA PRO A 342 -5.07 -0.33 38.88
C PRO A 342 -4.01 0.77 38.72
N ARG A 343 -3.76 1.23 37.50
CA ARG A 343 -2.97 2.45 37.19
C ARG A 343 -3.84 3.40 36.34
N PRO A 344 -3.80 4.73 36.55
CA PRO A 344 -4.50 5.67 35.69
C PRO A 344 -4.01 5.57 34.22
N PRO A 345 -4.91 5.69 33.22
CA PRO A 345 -4.57 5.63 31.80
C PRO A 345 -3.63 6.76 31.42
N ALA A 346 -2.49 6.42 30.82
CA ALA A 346 -1.55 7.37 30.24
C ALA A 346 -1.85 7.56 28.75
N ALA A 347 -1.71 8.77 28.22
CA ALA A 347 -2.07 9.15 26.84
C ALA A 347 -1.38 8.34 25.70
N HIS A 348 -0.38 7.51 26.00
CA HIS A 348 0.34 6.66 25.06
C HIS A 348 -0.02 5.17 25.12
N ASP A 349 -1.02 4.79 25.93
CA ASP A 349 -1.50 3.41 25.99
C ASP A 349 -2.12 3.00 24.64
N PRO A 350 -1.59 1.95 23.98
CA PRO A 350 -2.03 1.53 22.65
C PRO A 350 -3.50 1.08 22.59
N GLY A 351 -4.12 0.78 23.73
CA GLY A 351 -5.53 0.39 23.79
C GLY A 351 -6.52 1.55 23.88
N LEU A 352 -6.07 2.76 24.19
CA LEU A 352 -6.96 3.91 24.41
C LEU A 352 -7.70 4.38 23.15
N PRO A 353 -7.10 4.45 21.95
CA PRO A 353 -7.82 4.85 20.74
C PRO A 353 -9.07 4.00 20.48
N GLY A 354 -8.95 2.66 20.64
CA GLY A 354 -10.08 1.75 20.47
C GLY A 354 -11.17 1.90 21.53
N GLN A 355 -10.78 2.24 22.77
CA GLN A 355 -11.73 2.45 23.86
C GLN A 355 -12.48 3.79 23.69
N VAL A 356 -11.78 4.86 23.33
CA VAL A 356 -12.41 6.16 23.01
C VAL A 356 -13.34 6.01 21.80
N PHE A 357 -12.90 5.31 20.75
CA PHE A 357 -13.74 5.01 19.59
C PHE A 357 -15.04 4.32 19.98
N ALA A 358 -14.97 3.29 20.84
CA ALA A 358 -16.13 2.56 21.31
C ALA A 358 -17.07 3.43 22.17
N GLN A 359 -16.54 4.16 23.15
CA GLN A 359 -17.33 5.02 24.05
C GLN A 359 -18.04 6.13 23.26
N GLU A 360 -17.33 6.81 22.38
CA GLU A 360 -17.85 7.95 21.62
C GLU A 360 -18.75 7.55 20.45
N SER A 361 -18.59 6.34 19.90
CA SER A 361 -19.58 5.78 18.96
C SER A 361 -20.84 5.33 19.69
N PHE A 362 -20.69 4.77 20.90
CA PHE A 362 -21.82 4.30 21.71
C PHE A 362 -22.71 5.44 22.19
N ILE A 363 -22.14 6.49 22.77
CA ILE A 363 -22.92 7.65 23.24
C ILE A 363 -23.69 8.32 22.10
N ASP A 364 -23.13 8.32 20.90
CA ASP A 364 -23.72 8.85 19.67
C ASP A 364 -24.90 8.00 19.17
N GLU A 365 -24.81 6.67 19.29
CA GLU A 365 -25.94 5.76 19.04
C GLU A 365 -27.00 5.83 20.13
N ALA A 366 -26.61 5.98 21.39
CA ALA A 366 -27.54 6.14 22.51
C ALA A 366 -28.37 7.42 22.34
N ALA A 367 -27.74 8.55 22.00
CA ALA A 367 -28.42 9.81 21.70
C ALA A 367 -29.46 9.64 20.59
N ARG A 368 -29.10 8.99 19.47
CA ARG A 368 -30.02 8.76 18.35
C ARG A 368 -31.14 7.77 18.67
N ALA A 369 -30.85 6.72 19.44
CA ALA A 369 -31.88 5.79 19.91
C ALA A 369 -32.90 6.49 20.83
N ALA A 370 -32.46 7.49 21.59
CA ALA A 370 -33.32 8.35 22.40
C ALA A 370 -33.98 9.51 21.62
N GLY A 371 -33.67 9.69 20.32
CA GLY A 371 -34.17 10.80 19.50
C GLY A 371 -33.62 12.17 19.91
N ALA A 372 -32.47 12.22 20.57
CA ALA A 372 -31.83 13.44 21.06
C ALA A 372 -30.68 13.90 20.15
N ASP A 373 -30.38 15.20 20.19
CA ASP A 373 -29.18 15.76 19.53
C ASP A 373 -27.90 15.18 20.18
N PRO A 374 -26.96 14.61 19.41
CA PRO A 374 -25.78 13.96 19.98
C PRO A 374 -24.83 14.87 20.76
N LEU A 375 -24.77 16.17 20.46
CA LEU A 375 -23.94 17.13 21.20
C LEU A 375 -24.61 17.49 22.52
N ALA A 376 -25.89 17.84 22.50
CA ALA A 376 -26.66 18.13 23.70
C ALA A 376 -26.72 16.91 24.65
N TYR A 377 -26.86 15.70 24.10
CA TYR A 377 -26.89 14.46 24.87
C TYR A 377 -25.61 14.22 25.67
N ARG A 378 -24.44 14.53 25.09
CA ARG A 378 -23.14 14.48 25.78
C ARG A 378 -23.06 15.54 26.86
N LEU A 379 -23.40 16.79 26.54
CA LEU A 379 -23.32 17.92 27.48
C LEU A 379 -24.19 17.72 28.73
N GLN A 380 -25.32 17.04 28.62
CA GLN A 380 -26.20 16.74 29.75
C GLN A 380 -25.61 15.70 30.73
N ARG A 381 -24.68 14.86 30.27
CA ARG A 381 -24.15 13.70 31.02
C ARG A 381 -22.66 13.81 31.37
N LEU A 382 -21.97 14.82 30.85
CA LEU A 382 -20.55 15.07 31.14
C LEU A 382 -20.41 15.67 32.55
N GLU A 383 -19.46 15.18 33.33
CA GLU A 383 -19.24 15.68 34.70
C GLU A 383 -18.23 16.84 34.79
N ASP A 384 -17.21 16.87 33.92
CA ASP A 384 -16.16 17.90 33.93
C ASP A 384 -16.50 19.08 33.01
N GLU A 385 -16.55 20.29 33.59
CA GLU A 385 -16.84 21.54 32.87
C GLU A 385 -15.79 21.89 31.80
N ARG A 386 -14.54 21.41 31.90
CA ARG A 386 -13.51 21.62 30.87
C ARG A 386 -13.90 20.95 29.56
N GLY A 387 -14.22 19.65 29.62
CA GLY A 387 -14.69 18.88 28.47
C GLY A 387 -16.00 19.45 27.90
N ALA A 388 -16.94 19.85 28.78
CA ALA A 388 -18.21 20.43 28.36
C ALA A 388 -18.01 21.78 27.64
N THR A 389 -17.06 22.59 28.10
CA THR A 389 -16.71 23.88 27.48
C THR A 389 -16.08 23.69 26.11
N LEU A 390 -15.19 22.71 25.93
CA LEU A 390 -14.62 22.39 24.62
C LEU A 390 -15.71 21.97 23.62
N LEU A 391 -16.61 21.05 24.01
CA LEU A 391 -17.72 20.60 23.17
C LEU A 391 -18.70 21.72 22.81
N ARG A 392 -19.06 22.60 23.77
CA ARG A 392 -19.91 23.77 23.49
C ARG A 392 -19.29 24.69 22.43
N ARG A 393 -18.01 25.02 22.56
CA ARG A 393 -17.30 25.90 21.62
C ARG A 393 -17.16 25.29 20.23
N LEU A 394 -16.92 23.97 20.15
CA LEU A 394 -16.94 23.23 18.90
C LEU A 394 -18.30 23.36 18.20
N GLY A 395 -19.39 23.21 18.95
CA GLY A 395 -20.75 23.41 18.45
C GLY A 395 -21.02 24.84 17.97
N GLU A 396 -20.58 25.85 18.72
CA GLU A 396 -20.72 27.27 18.35
C GLU A 396 -19.96 27.61 17.07
N GLN A 397 -18.73 27.10 16.89
CA GLN A 397 -17.91 27.34 15.70
C GLN A 397 -18.32 26.50 14.48
N ALA A 398 -18.99 25.37 14.70
CA ALA A 398 -19.44 24.50 13.62
C ALA A 398 -20.52 25.16 12.76
N GLY A 399 -21.35 26.05 13.33
CA GLY A 399 -22.43 26.72 12.60
C GLY A 399 -23.55 25.74 12.18
N PRO A 400 -24.38 26.09 11.16
CA PRO A 400 -25.50 25.23 10.73
C PRO A 400 -24.98 23.91 10.14
N ALA A 401 -25.73 22.83 10.35
CA ALA A 401 -25.38 21.51 9.83
C ALA A 401 -25.32 21.50 8.29
N PRO A 402 -24.38 20.75 7.67
CA PRO A 402 -24.29 20.67 6.22
C PRO A 402 -25.53 19.95 5.65
N ALA A 403 -26.18 20.57 4.65
CA ALA A 403 -27.34 19.97 4.00
C ALA A 403 -26.90 18.92 2.97
N SER A 404 -27.51 17.74 3.02
CA SER A 404 -27.38 16.76 1.94
C SER A 404 -28.09 17.27 0.68
N ASP A 405 -27.60 16.87 -0.48
CA ASP A 405 -28.24 17.10 -1.77
C ASP A 405 -28.48 15.77 -2.51
N ASP A 406 -29.05 15.82 -3.71
CA ASP A 406 -29.36 14.62 -4.50
C ASP A 406 -28.11 13.81 -4.92
N ALA A 407 -26.90 14.40 -4.84
CA ALA A 407 -25.65 13.78 -5.26
C ALA A 407 -24.78 13.29 -4.09
N LEU A 408 -24.72 14.03 -2.98
CA LEU A 408 -23.86 13.78 -1.84
C LEU A 408 -24.63 13.82 -0.51
N LEU A 409 -24.42 12.77 0.28
CA LEU A 409 -24.90 12.69 1.66
C LEU A 409 -23.90 13.40 2.57
N ARG A 410 -24.34 14.39 3.34
CA ARG A 410 -23.48 15.16 4.25
C ARG A 410 -23.89 14.96 5.70
N GLY A 411 -22.90 14.93 6.59
CA GLY A 411 -23.15 14.69 8.00
C GLY A 411 -22.05 15.23 8.89
N ARG A 412 -22.40 15.41 10.16
CA ARG A 412 -21.52 15.95 11.20
C ARG A 412 -21.43 15.00 12.40
N GLY A 413 -20.22 14.84 12.92
CA GLY A 413 -19.96 14.01 14.08
C GLY A 413 -19.13 14.73 15.14
N TYR A 414 -19.43 14.47 16.40
CA TYR A 414 -18.67 14.97 17.56
C TYR A 414 -18.10 13.79 18.36
N ALA A 415 -16.95 14.02 19.01
CA ALA A 415 -16.36 13.08 19.95
C ALA A 415 -15.47 13.79 20.97
N CYS A 416 -15.27 13.22 22.16
CA CYS A 416 -14.31 13.71 23.16
C CYS A 416 -13.51 12.59 23.82
N ALA A 417 -12.38 12.94 24.43
CA ALA A 417 -11.56 12.05 25.24
C ALA A 417 -11.10 12.75 26.51
N HIS A 418 -11.05 11.99 27.61
CA HIS A 418 -10.52 12.41 28.91
C HIS A 418 -9.49 11.38 29.38
N VAL A 419 -8.22 11.79 29.52
CA VAL A 419 -7.11 10.91 29.90
C VAL A 419 -6.16 11.62 30.86
N SER A 420 -5.43 10.87 31.71
CA SER A 420 -4.43 11.45 32.61
C SER A 420 -3.06 11.48 31.91
N GLU A 421 -2.46 12.65 31.74
CA GLU A 421 -1.05 12.77 31.35
C GLU A 421 -0.16 12.70 32.60
N ALA A 422 0.78 11.76 32.63
CA ALA A 422 1.69 11.58 33.76
C ALA A 422 2.99 12.37 33.52
N ALA A 423 3.43 13.16 34.51
CA ALA A 423 4.57 14.10 34.42
C ALA A 423 5.99 13.47 34.33
N TRP A 424 6.11 12.15 34.30
CA TRP A 424 7.37 11.39 34.42
C TRP A 424 8.35 11.51 33.24
N GLU A 425 7.95 12.12 32.12
CA GLU A 425 8.76 12.16 30.89
C GLU A 425 9.79 13.30 30.82
N ASN A 426 9.81 14.23 31.79
CA ASN A 426 10.72 15.39 31.77
C ASN A 426 11.93 15.31 32.73
N ASP A 427 12.17 14.18 33.43
CA ASP A 427 13.34 14.00 34.31
C ASP A 427 14.42 13.08 33.68
N PRO A 428 15.56 13.63 33.22
CA PRO A 428 16.67 12.86 32.67
C PRO A 428 17.40 11.96 33.68
N GLN A 429 17.16 12.13 34.99
CA GLN A 429 17.92 11.45 36.06
C GLN A 429 17.14 10.34 36.79
N HIS A 430 15.85 10.14 36.49
CA HIS A 430 15.04 9.02 37.01
C HIS A 430 15.11 8.85 38.54
N THR A 431 15.14 9.95 39.30
CA THR A 431 15.04 9.89 40.76
C THR A 431 13.57 10.00 41.16
N LEU A 432 12.97 8.88 41.56
CA LEU A 432 11.61 8.83 42.12
C LEU A 432 11.58 9.59 43.45
N ASP A 433 11.10 10.84 43.46
CA ASP A 433 10.58 11.45 44.68
C ASP A 433 9.06 11.25 44.78
N ALA A 434 8.55 11.24 46.01
CA ALA A 434 7.12 11.06 46.25
C ALA A 434 6.28 12.27 45.78
N ALA A 435 6.91 13.39 45.42
CA ALA A 435 6.24 14.62 44.98
C ALA A 435 5.92 14.60 43.48
N ALA A 436 6.73 13.93 42.64
CA ALA A 436 6.47 13.77 41.20
C ALA A 436 5.33 12.79 40.88
N ILE A 437 5.01 11.88 41.80
CA ILE A 437 3.89 10.92 41.68
C ILE A 437 2.53 11.63 41.78
N ASP A 438 2.46 12.76 42.49
CA ASP A 438 1.22 13.52 42.73
C ASP A 438 0.88 14.52 41.61
N ALA A 439 1.77 14.70 40.63
CA ALA A 439 1.60 15.61 39.49
C ALA A 439 0.98 14.91 38.27
N HIS A 440 -0.21 14.32 38.43
CA HIS A 440 -1.04 13.91 37.30
C HIS A 440 -1.75 15.14 36.72
N LYS A 441 -1.63 15.40 35.40
CA LYS A 441 -2.40 16.44 34.72
C LYS A 441 -3.47 15.78 33.85
N ASP A 442 -4.73 15.90 34.23
CA ASP A 442 -5.86 15.47 33.40
C ASP A 442 -5.94 16.32 32.12
N ALA A 443 -6.04 15.65 30.97
CA ALA A 443 -6.13 16.25 29.64
C ALA A 443 -7.46 15.89 28.95
N TRP A 444 -8.07 16.91 28.34
CA TRP A 444 -9.27 16.84 27.53
C TRP A 444 -9.00 17.18 26.07
N ALA A 445 -9.59 16.38 25.19
CA ALA A 445 -9.63 16.64 23.76
C ALA A 445 -11.05 16.48 23.24
N ALA A 446 -11.43 17.29 22.25
CA ALA A 446 -12.72 17.20 21.58
C ALA A 446 -12.60 17.50 20.09
N TRP A 447 -13.38 16.78 19.29
CA TRP A 447 -13.38 16.85 17.83
C TRP A 447 -14.78 17.07 17.29
N MET A 448 -14.84 17.82 16.19
CA MET A 448 -15.96 17.84 15.26
C MET A 448 -15.43 17.53 13.86
N ALA A 449 -16.10 16.62 13.15
CA ALA A 449 -15.79 16.31 11.76
C ALA A 449 -17.05 16.46 10.89
N GLU A 450 -16.88 16.98 9.67
CA GLU A 450 -17.91 17.02 8.63
C GLU A 450 -17.48 16.20 7.44
N VAL A 451 -18.38 15.34 6.95
CA VAL A 451 -18.10 14.45 5.81
C VAL A 451 -19.09 14.67 4.68
N ALA A 452 -18.64 14.37 3.46
CA ALA A 452 -19.49 14.18 2.29
C ALA A 452 -19.29 12.75 1.78
N VAL A 453 -20.38 12.02 1.56
CA VAL A 453 -20.39 10.63 1.12
C VAL A 453 -21.17 10.52 -0.18
N ASP A 454 -20.57 9.92 -1.21
CA ASP A 454 -21.32 9.51 -2.41
C ASP A 454 -22.03 8.18 -2.14
N PRO A 455 -23.38 8.15 -2.10
CA PRO A 455 -24.12 6.94 -1.77
C PRO A 455 -23.99 5.81 -2.80
N ARG A 456 -23.44 6.06 -3.99
CA ARG A 456 -23.33 5.11 -5.10
C ARG A 456 -21.99 4.38 -5.11
N SER A 457 -20.90 5.10 -4.86
CA SER A 457 -19.54 4.53 -4.78
C SER A 457 -19.14 4.20 -3.34
N GLY A 458 -19.77 4.84 -2.36
CA GLY A 458 -19.37 4.80 -0.96
C GLY A 458 -18.18 5.70 -0.64
N GLU A 459 -17.64 6.45 -1.61
CA GLU A 459 -16.53 7.39 -1.38
C GLU A 459 -16.88 8.41 -0.33
N VAL A 460 -15.92 8.73 0.53
CA VAL A 460 -16.08 9.65 1.65
C VAL A 460 -14.94 10.66 1.66
N ALA A 461 -15.29 11.94 1.71
CA ALA A 461 -14.38 13.05 1.91
C ALA A 461 -14.64 13.72 3.25
N VAL A 462 -13.59 13.95 4.04
CA VAL A 462 -13.67 14.77 5.26
C VAL A 462 -13.50 16.22 4.85
N SER A 463 -14.62 16.94 4.80
CA SER A 463 -14.67 18.33 4.33
C SER A 463 -14.13 19.33 5.35
N ARG A 464 -14.30 19.06 6.65
CA ARG A 464 -13.93 19.99 7.73
C ARG A 464 -13.63 19.25 9.03
N VAL A 465 -12.62 19.72 9.75
CA VAL A 465 -12.30 19.25 11.11
C VAL A 465 -12.04 20.43 12.04
N LEU A 466 -12.69 20.43 13.19
CA LEU A 466 -12.39 21.33 14.31
C LEU A 466 -11.87 20.50 15.49
N VAL A 467 -10.74 20.90 16.07
CA VAL A 467 -10.13 20.21 17.22
C VAL A 467 -9.94 21.19 18.36
N GLY A 468 -10.40 20.80 19.55
CA GLY A 468 -10.18 21.51 20.81
C GLY A 468 -9.35 20.67 21.78
N SER A 469 -8.42 21.31 22.49
CA SER A 469 -7.64 20.68 23.56
C SER A 469 -7.44 21.65 24.73
N ASP A 470 -7.40 21.11 25.96
CA ASP A 470 -7.00 21.86 27.16
C ASP A 470 -5.51 21.68 27.54
N ALA A 471 -4.78 20.87 26.76
CA ALA A 471 -3.36 20.60 26.97
C ALA A 471 -2.46 21.62 26.25
N GLY A 472 -1.93 22.59 27.00
CA GLY A 472 -0.77 23.42 26.61
C GLY A 472 -0.88 24.22 25.29
N ALA A 473 0.22 24.85 24.86
CA ALA A 473 0.27 25.51 23.56
C ALA A 473 0.36 24.46 22.43
N LEU A 474 -0.61 24.47 21.50
CA LEU A 474 -0.63 23.58 20.35
C LEU A 474 0.31 24.09 19.25
N ASP A 475 1.27 23.28 18.80
CA ASP A 475 2.00 23.53 17.56
C ASP A 475 1.04 23.39 16.37
N HIS A 476 0.67 24.52 15.77
CA HIS A 476 -0.26 24.55 14.64
C HIS A 476 0.24 23.81 13.39
N GLY A 477 1.56 23.78 13.16
CA GLY A 477 2.15 23.13 11.98
C GLY A 477 2.16 21.61 12.12
N GLY A 478 2.78 21.10 13.19
CA GLY A 478 2.85 19.66 13.46
C GLY A 478 1.48 19.02 13.71
N MET A 479 0.55 19.73 14.37
CA MET A 479 -0.79 19.20 14.65
C MET A 479 -1.65 19.07 13.40
N ARG A 480 -1.57 20.02 12.45
CA ARG A 480 -2.31 19.92 11.19
C ARG A 480 -1.89 18.68 10.39
N GLN A 481 -0.60 18.41 10.32
CA GLN A 481 -0.08 17.21 9.66
C GLN A 481 -0.57 15.94 10.38
N ALA A 482 -0.50 15.92 11.71
CA ALA A 482 -0.97 14.77 12.49
C ALA A 482 -2.47 14.47 12.28
N ILE A 483 -3.31 15.52 12.21
CA ILE A 483 -4.75 15.38 11.91
C ILE A 483 -4.97 14.82 10.51
N ALA A 484 -4.25 15.32 9.50
CA ALA A 484 -4.34 14.82 8.14
C ALA A 484 -3.93 13.33 8.10
N ASP A 485 -2.80 12.98 8.70
CA ASP A 485 -2.28 11.61 8.75
C ASP A 485 -3.26 10.66 9.45
N THR A 486 -3.82 11.05 10.61
CA THR A 486 -4.82 10.24 11.32
C THR A 486 -6.10 10.07 10.50
N THR A 487 -6.59 11.13 9.88
CA THR A 487 -7.83 11.07 9.06
C THR A 487 -7.63 10.20 7.82
N GLY A 488 -6.48 10.31 7.15
CA GLY A 488 -6.13 9.44 6.02
C GLY A 488 -6.12 7.97 6.40
N ARG A 489 -5.48 7.60 7.53
CA ARG A 489 -5.48 6.21 8.03
C ARG A 489 -6.87 5.65 8.28
N LEU A 490 -7.83 6.50 8.66
CA LEU A 490 -9.21 6.07 8.90
C LEU A 490 -9.95 5.76 7.61
N LEU A 491 -9.58 6.34 6.47
CA LEU A 491 -10.30 6.21 5.20
C LEU A 491 -9.62 5.26 4.21
N SER A 492 -8.31 5.07 4.32
CA SER A 492 -7.53 4.19 3.44
C SER A 492 -7.83 2.71 3.71
N ALA A 493 -7.94 1.94 2.63
CA ALA A 493 -8.07 0.50 2.71
C ALA A 493 -6.82 -0.17 3.30
N GLU A 494 -7.03 -1.27 4.04
CA GLU A 494 -6.02 -2.30 4.12
C GLU A 494 -5.93 -2.96 2.74
N PRO A 495 -4.75 -3.09 2.11
CA PRO A 495 -4.64 -4.01 0.99
C PRO A 495 -4.90 -5.41 1.57
N ALA A 496 -6.10 -5.93 1.34
CA ALA A 496 -6.59 -7.16 1.96
C ALA A 496 -5.94 -8.43 1.39
N THR A 497 -4.94 -8.31 0.51
CA THR A 497 -4.32 -9.47 -0.12
C THR A 497 -2.82 -9.25 -0.30
N ALA A 498 -2.03 -10.29 -0.06
CA ALA A 498 -0.57 -10.25 -0.20
C ALA A 498 -0.10 -9.97 -1.65
N PHE A 499 -1.01 -9.93 -2.63
CA PHE A 499 -0.73 -9.71 -4.04
C PHE A 499 -1.13 -8.31 -4.53
N ASP A 500 -1.90 -7.53 -3.77
CA ASP A 500 -2.30 -6.18 -4.16
C ASP A 500 -1.47 -5.17 -3.36
N ASP A 501 -0.34 -4.77 -3.93
CA ASP A 501 0.67 -3.95 -3.25
C ASP A 501 0.62 -2.48 -3.66
N TRP A 502 -0.21 -2.10 -4.64
CA TRP A 502 -0.40 -0.71 -5.03
C TRP A 502 -0.86 0.06 -3.81
N PRO A 503 0.00 0.95 -3.31
CA PRO A 503 -0.19 1.39 -1.98
C PRO A 503 -1.35 2.39 -1.99
N ALA A 504 -2.20 2.34 -0.97
CA ALA A 504 -3.16 3.41 -0.71
C ALA A 504 -2.45 4.71 -0.23
N THR A 505 -1.23 4.96 -0.69
CA THR A 505 -0.28 5.92 -0.13
C THR A 505 0.11 6.98 -1.16
N ALA A 506 0.30 8.24 -0.84
CA ALA A 506 0.03 8.99 0.37
C ALA A 506 0.16 10.47 0.00
N VAL A 507 -0.97 11.18 0.01
CA VAL A 507 -1.18 12.34 0.87
C VAL A 507 -2.61 12.11 1.36
N PRO A 508 -2.87 12.01 2.68
CA PRO A 508 -4.25 12.09 3.15
C PRO A 508 -4.89 13.28 2.46
N ALA A 509 -6.09 13.17 1.89
CA ALA A 509 -6.83 14.38 1.58
C ALA A 509 -6.86 15.17 2.90
N ALA A 510 -6.05 16.23 2.98
CA ALA A 510 -6.07 17.09 4.14
C ALA A 510 -7.53 17.53 4.25
N PRO A 511 -8.15 17.47 5.43
CA PRO A 511 -9.47 18.03 5.59
C PRO A 511 -9.51 19.39 4.91
N GLY A 512 -10.54 19.63 4.08
CA GLY A 512 -10.63 20.84 3.28
C GLY A 512 -10.42 22.12 4.10
N GLU A 513 -10.85 22.08 5.38
CA GLU A 513 -10.51 23.07 6.40
C GLU A 513 -10.14 22.39 7.74
N ILE A 514 -9.04 22.82 8.36
CA ILE A 514 -8.62 22.42 9.72
C ILE A 514 -8.53 23.67 10.61
N ALA A 515 -9.30 23.72 11.69
CA ALA A 515 -9.16 24.74 12.74
C ALA A 515 -8.82 24.13 14.11
N LEU A 516 -7.93 24.82 14.83
CA LEU A 516 -7.42 24.41 16.14
C LEU A 516 -7.85 25.43 17.20
N LEU A 517 -8.50 24.97 18.26
CA LEU A 517 -8.90 25.78 19.42
C LEU A 517 -8.08 25.40 20.64
N ASN A 518 -7.52 26.41 21.34
CA ASN A 518 -6.84 26.22 22.62
C ASN A 518 -7.67 26.84 23.76
N ALA A 519 -7.88 26.09 24.85
CA ALA A 519 -8.58 26.57 26.05
C ALA A 519 -7.85 27.71 26.78
N ALA A 520 -6.51 27.80 26.70
CA ALA A 520 -5.71 28.77 27.48
C ALA A 520 -5.82 30.24 27.00
N LEU A 521 -6.40 30.50 25.82
CA LEU A 521 -6.61 31.86 25.28
C LEU A 521 -7.91 32.51 25.78
N LEU A 522 -8.51 31.97 26.83
CA LEU A 522 -9.89 32.24 27.19
C LEU A 522 -10.01 32.63 28.67
N GLY A 523 -9.49 33.81 28.99
CA GLY A 523 -9.97 34.61 30.13
C GLY A 523 -8.98 34.92 31.25
N THR A 524 -7.94 35.72 30.97
CA THR A 524 -7.43 36.83 31.81
C THR A 524 -6.47 37.67 30.97
N GLU A 525 -6.43 38.99 31.17
CA GLU A 525 -5.41 39.85 30.55
C GLU A 525 -4.00 39.28 30.78
N PRO A 526 -3.08 39.39 29.80
CA PRO A 526 -1.72 38.91 29.98
C PRO A 526 -1.08 39.67 31.16
N PRO A 527 -0.51 38.99 32.17
CA PRO A 527 0.34 39.70 33.12
C PRO A 527 1.48 40.32 32.33
N ALA A 528 1.73 41.61 32.59
CA ALA A 528 2.79 42.37 31.95
C ALA A 528 4.09 41.55 31.91
N ALA A 529 4.68 41.47 30.70
CA ALA A 529 5.87 40.69 30.42
C ALA A 529 6.99 40.98 31.42
N GLN A 530 7.14 40.11 32.43
CA GLN A 530 8.40 39.95 33.13
C GLN A 530 9.19 38.92 32.35
N SER A 531 10.32 39.37 31.81
CA SER A 531 11.31 38.56 31.10
C SER A 531 11.75 37.39 31.98
N LEU A 532 11.17 36.22 31.76
CA LEU A 532 11.73 34.96 32.23
C LEU A 532 12.94 34.60 31.35
N PRO A 533 14.03 34.08 31.95
CA PRO A 533 15.22 33.72 31.21
C PRO A 533 14.91 32.61 30.19
N ALA A 534 15.55 32.69 29.02
CA ALA A 534 15.40 31.74 27.94
C ALA A 534 15.70 30.31 28.43
N MET A 535 14.64 29.51 28.59
CA MET A 535 14.74 28.07 28.80
C MET A 535 15.01 27.41 27.43
N PRO A 536 15.89 26.39 27.36
CA PRO A 536 16.14 25.67 26.12
C PRO A 536 14.83 24.99 25.68
N GLU A 537 14.45 25.18 24.41
CA GLU A 537 13.18 24.73 23.85
C GLU A 537 12.84 23.27 24.21
N PRO A 538 11.75 23.02 24.97
CA PRO A 538 11.12 21.72 24.95
C PRO A 538 10.22 21.68 23.72
N ARG A 539 10.62 20.93 22.69
CA ARG A 539 9.74 20.56 21.58
C ARG A 539 8.61 19.69 22.14
N LEU A 540 7.48 20.31 22.41
CA LEU A 540 6.23 19.63 22.72
C LEU A 540 5.79 18.87 21.47
N ALA A 541 6.00 17.55 21.46
CA ALA A 541 5.33 16.65 20.55
C ALA A 541 3.83 16.73 20.83
N GLY A 542 3.00 16.92 19.80
CA GLY A 542 1.54 16.89 19.94
C GLY A 542 1.12 15.65 20.74
N THR A 543 0.40 15.86 21.85
CA THR A 543 0.13 14.79 22.81
C THR A 543 -0.77 13.72 22.19
N GLY A 544 -0.53 12.45 22.52
CA GLY A 544 -1.33 11.32 22.04
C GLY A 544 -2.83 11.43 22.38
N ALA A 545 -3.17 12.21 23.41
CA ALA A 545 -4.54 12.48 23.86
C ALA A 545 -5.36 13.28 22.84
N THR A 546 -4.75 14.24 22.14
CA THR A 546 -5.45 15.18 21.24
C THR A 546 -6.07 14.48 20.04
N LEU A 547 -5.47 13.38 19.56
CA LEU A 547 -5.92 12.65 18.37
C LEU A 547 -6.91 11.51 18.68
N LEU A 548 -7.11 11.14 19.95
CA LEU A 548 -7.95 10.01 20.35
C LEU A 548 -9.41 10.09 19.83
N PRO A 549 -10.08 11.27 19.82
CA PRO A 549 -11.48 11.33 19.39
C PRO A 549 -11.69 11.23 17.87
N ALA A 550 -10.63 11.31 17.05
CA ALA A 550 -10.73 11.46 15.59
C ALA A 550 -11.58 10.38 14.92
N ALA A 551 -11.32 9.11 15.24
CA ALA A 551 -12.01 7.98 14.63
C ALA A 551 -13.53 8.00 14.90
N ALA A 552 -13.91 8.31 16.14
CA ALA A 552 -15.31 8.40 16.52
C ALA A 552 -15.99 9.60 15.87
N ALA A 553 -15.33 10.76 15.80
CA ALA A 553 -15.89 11.95 15.15
C ALA A 553 -16.20 11.67 13.67
N VAL A 554 -15.26 11.07 12.93
CA VAL A 554 -15.46 10.69 11.52
C VAL A 554 -16.54 9.61 11.38
N ALA A 555 -16.53 8.56 12.20
CA ALA A 555 -17.57 7.53 12.17
C ALA A 555 -18.97 8.06 12.49
N ASN A 556 -19.07 8.98 13.44
CA ASN A 556 -20.31 9.66 13.82
C ASN A 556 -20.80 10.55 12.68
N ALA A 557 -19.90 11.24 11.97
CA ALA A 557 -20.24 12.03 10.80
C ALA A 557 -20.74 11.16 9.63
N ILE A 558 -20.10 10.01 9.38
CA ILE A 558 -20.56 9.04 8.39
C ILE A 558 -21.94 8.48 8.78
N HIS A 559 -22.15 8.15 10.05
CA HIS A 559 -23.44 7.68 10.54
C HIS A 559 -24.53 8.75 10.43
N ASP A 560 -24.19 10.01 10.67
CA ASP A 560 -25.08 11.15 10.49
C ASP A 560 -25.46 11.35 9.02
N ALA A 561 -24.47 11.33 8.13
CA ALA A 561 -24.66 11.52 6.69
C ALA A 561 -25.47 10.38 6.08
N THR A 562 -25.07 9.16 6.41
CA THR A 562 -25.57 7.99 5.72
C THR A 562 -26.75 7.39 6.43
N GLY A 563 -26.72 7.27 7.77
CA GLY A 563 -27.55 6.39 8.59
C GLY A 563 -26.98 4.96 8.75
N VAL A 564 -25.74 4.72 8.32
CA VAL A 564 -25.01 3.46 8.50
C VAL A 564 -23.99 3.63 9.62
N ARG A 565 -23.95 2.70 10.58
CA ARG A 565 -22.88 2.64 11.57
C ARG A 565 -21.80 1.67 11.12
N LEU A 566 -20.56 2.15 11.05
CA LEU A 566 -19.36 1.32 10.95
C LEU A 566 -18.80 1.10 12.36
N ASP A 567 -18.61 -0.15 12.74
CA ASP A 567 -18.20 -0.60 14.08
C ASP A 567 -16.68 -0.80 14.22
N ALA A 568 -15.93 -0.58 13.14
CA ALA A 568 -14.48 -0.67 13.10
C ALA A 568 -13.90 0.14 11.93
N PRO A 569 -12.81 0.91 12.12
CA PRO A 569 -12.03 1.42 10.98
C PRO A 569 -11.30 0.27 10.24
N PRO A 570 -10.69 0.52 9.06
CA PRO A 570 -10.87 1.73 8.25
C PRO A 570 -12.27 1.81 7.60
N PHE A 571 -12.75 3.03 7.40
CA PHE A 571 -14.03 3.40 6.79
C PHE A 571 -13.89 3.52 5.26
N THR A 572 -13.52 2.42 4.63
CA THR A 572 -13.29 2.38 3.18
C THR A 572 -14.58 2.59 2.40
N ALA A 573 -14.43 3.08 1.18
CA ALA A 573 -15.56 3.32 0.31
C ALA A 573 -16.34 2.03 0.00
N GLU A 574 -15.66 0.90 -0.19
CA GLU A 574 -16.31 -0.40 -0.35
C GLU A 574 -17.17 -0.77 0.87
N ARG A 575 -16.64 -0.62 2.10
CA ARG A 575 -17.37 -0.95 3.33
C ARG A 575 -18.60 -0.06 3.49
N ILE A 576 -18.48 1.22 3.17
CA ILE A 576 -19.60 2.17 3.18
C ILE A 576 -20.65 1.76 2.14
N ARG A 577 -20.25 1.49 0.91
CA ARG A 577 -21.15 1.06 -0.18
C ARG A 577 -21.89 -0.23 0.16
N LEU A 578 -21.18 -1.27 0.60
CA LEU A 578 -21.79 -2.55 0.97
C LEU A 578 -22.79 -2.39 2.12
N ALA A 579 -22.48 -1.55 3.10
CA ALA A 579 -23.37 -1.29 4.22
C ALA A 579 -24.62 -0.47 3.80
N LEU A 580 -24.46 0.51 2.89
CA LEU A 580 -25.57 1.24 2.27
C LEU A 580 -26.48 0.31 1.46
N GLU A 581 -25.90 -0.56 0.65
CA GLU A 581 -26.62 -1.57 -0.14
C GLU A 581 -27.37 -2.55 0.77
N ALA A 582 -26.74 -3.04 1.83
CA ALA A 582 -27.37 -3.94 2.79
C ALA A 582 -28.58 -3.28 3.47
N ARG A 583 -28.46 -2.01 3.85
CA ARG A 583 -29.58 -1.25 4.43
C ARG A 583 -30.71 -1.04 3.44
N ASN A 584 -30.40 -0.58 2.23
CA ASN A 584 -31.40 -0.32 1.20
C ASN A 584 -32.09 -1.63 0.77
N GLY A 585 -31.34 -2.73 0.69
CA GLY A 585 -31.85 -4.08 0.45
C GLY A 585 -32.71 -4.63 1.60
N ALA A 586 -32.38 -4.32 2.86
CA ALA A 586 -33.21 -4.65 4.02
C ALA A 586 -34.54 -3.88 4.03
N ALA A 587 -34.53 -2.62 3.59
CA ALA A 587 -35.74 -1.81 3.40
C ALA A 587 -36.64 -2.36 2.28
N VAL A 588 -36.06 -2.86 1.18
CA VAL A 588 -36.82 -3.50 0.08
C VAL A 588 -37.37 -4.87 0.48
N LYS A 589 -36.61 -5.65 1.27
CA LYS A 589 -37.02 -6.97 1.81
C LYS A 589 -38.14 -6.89 2.86
N ALA A 590 -38.44 -5.71 3.40
CA ALA A 590 -39.57 -5.51 4.32
C ALA A 590 -40.96 -5.62 3.65
N SER A 591 -41.04 -5.71 2.32
CA SER A 591 -42.31 -5.75 1.59
C SER A 591 -42.82 -7.12 1.11
N ASN A 592 -42.13 -8.24 1.36
CA ASN A 592 -42.69 -9.55 0.97
C ASN A 592 -42.29 -10.71 1.89
N LYS A 593 -43.26 -11.16 2.70
CA LYS A 593 -43.34 -12.51 3.29
C LYS A 593 -44.47 -13.23 2.51
N ARG A 594 -44.44 -14.52 2.12
CA ARG A 594 -43.68 -15.68 2.59
C ARG A 594 -44.04 -16.91 1.71
N LYS A 595 -43.16 -17.93 1.74
CA LYS A 595 -43.34 -19.39 1.48
C LYS A 595 -43.27 -19.93 0.03
N LEU A 596 -42.08 -20.44 -0.36
CA LEU A 596 -41.89 -21.80 -0.91
C LEU A 596 -40.37 -22.13 -0.99
N GLY A 597 -39.80 -22.67 0.10
CA GLY A 597 -38.35 -22.65 0.35
C GLY A 597 -37.46 -23.63 -0.42
N TRP A 598 -37.97 -24.49 -1.30
CA TRP A 598 -37.13 -25.44 -2.04
C TRP A 598 -37.40 -25.41 -3.55
N LEU A 599 -38.67 -25.38 -3.96
CA LEU A 599 -39.06 -25.03 -5.33
C LEU A 599 -38.67 -23.59 -5.68
N GLY A 600 -38.73 -22.67 -4.71
CA GLY A 600 -38.24 -21.30 -4.87
C GLY A 600 -36.72 -21.21 -5.00
N ALA A 601 -35.96 -22.14 -4.41
CA ALA A 601 -34.51 -22.18 -4.58
C ALA A 601 -34.10 -22.76 -5.95
N ALA A 602 -34.79 -23.82 -6.41
CA ALA A 602 -34.59 -24.37 -7.75
C ALA A 602 -35.10 -23.42 -8.85
N ALA A 603 -36.24 -22.76 -8.64
CA ALA A 603 -36.76 -21.73 -9.54
C ALA A 603 -35.94 -20.45 -9.47
N ALA A 604 -35.38 -20.06 -8.31
CA ALA A 604 -34.44 -18.95 -8.22
C ALA A 604 -33.10 -19.29 -8.84
N ALA A 605 -32.62 -20.53 -8.75
CA ALA A 605 -31.43 -20.98 -9.46
C ALA A 605 -31.69 -20.99 -10.98
N ALA A 606 -32.81 -21.58 -11.44
CA ALA A 606 -33.19 -21.58 -12.84
C ALA A 606 -33.49 -20.17 -13.37
N ALA A 607 -34.13 -19.30 -12.60
CA ALA A 607 -34.36 -17.91 -12.94
C ALA A 607 -33.09 -17.07 -12.84
N ALA A 608 -32.15 -17.37 -11.95
CA ALA A 608 -30.82 -16.75 -11.93
C ALA A 608 -30.03 -17.18 -13.16
N THR A 609 -30.15 -18.44 -13.59
CA THR A 609 -29.52 -18.97 -14.81
C THR A 609 -30.19 -18.40 -16.08
N LEU A 610 -31.52 -18.24 -16.08
CA LEU A 610 -32.25 -17.55 -17.16
C LEU A 610 -31.97 -16.05 -17.16
N ALA A 611 -31.80 -15.42 -15.99
CA ALA A 611 -31.40 -14.04 -15.84
C ALA A 611 -29.98 -13.82 -16.35
N THR A 612 -29.06 -14.76 -16.11
CA THR A 612 -27.69 -14.71 -16.67
C THR A 612 -27.67 -14.91 -18.18
N ALA A 613 -28.59 -15.70 -18.72
CA ALA A 613 -28.76 -15.95 -20.16
C ALA A 613 -29.70 -14.95 -20.87
N LEU A 614 -30.32 -14.00 -20.15
CA LEU A 614 -31.28 -13.05 -20.72
C LEU A 614 -30.55 -12.08 -21.67
N PRO A 615 -31.00 -11.93 -22.93
CA PRO A 615 -30.32 -11.11 -23.93
C PRO A 615 -30.32 -9.61 -23.63
N TRP A 616 -31.17 -9.17 -22.69
CA TRP A 616 -31.24 -7.79 -22.20
C TRP A 616 -31.22 -7.76 -20.68
N ARG A 617 -30.36 -6.91 -20.12
CA ARG A 617 -30.34 -6.58 -18.68
C ARG A 617 -31.05 -5.27 -18.42
N ALA A 618 -31.56 -5.08 -17.21
CA ALA A 618 -32.18 -3.81 -16.83
C ALA A 618 -31.15 -2.66 -16.90
N PRO A 619 -31.51 -1.49 -17.45
CA PRO A 619 -30.65 -0.32 -17.44
C PRO A 619 -30.42 0.16 -16.00
N ILE A 620 -29.21 0.65 -15.70
CA ILE A 620 -28.93 1.42 -14.49
C ILE A 620 -29.18 2.89 -14.81
N ALA A 621 -29.99 3.56 -13.99
CA ALA A 621 -30.33 4.96 -14.20
C ALA A 621 -29.05 5.85 -14.26
N PRO A 622 -29.01 6.85 -15.15
CA PRO A 622 -27.92 7.81 -15.17
C PRO A 622 -27.91 8.62 -13.87
N VAL A 623 -26.75 9.13 -13.51
CA VAL A 623 -26.55 9.86 -12.27
C VAL A 623 -25.71 11.11 -12.51
N ALA A 624 -25.81 12.13 -11.66
CA ALA A 624 -24.96 13.32 -11.82
C ALA A 624 -23.48 12.98 -11.60
N PRO A 625 -22.54 13.54 -12.38
CA PRO A 625 -21.11 13.33 -12.16
C PRO A 625 -20.71 13.70 -10.73
N PRO A 626 -19.97 12.85 -10.00
CA PRO A 626 -19.36 13.22 -8.72
C PRO A 626 -18.35 14.35 -8.93
N ALA A 627 -18.21 15.22 -7.91
CA ALA A 627 -17.24 16.30 -7.95
C ALA A 627 -15.80 15.73 -7.91
N ALA A 628 -14.88 16.29 -8.71
CA ALA A 628 -13.53 15.76 -8.85
C ALA A 628 -12.70 15.84 -7.55
N ASP A 629 -13.05 16.77 -6.65
CA ASP A 629 -12.44 16.98 -5.33
C ASP A 629 -12.97 16.00 -4.25
N LEU A 630 -13.94 15.13 -4.60
CA LEU A 630 -14.44 14.09 -3.71
C LEU A 630 -13.39 12.99 -3.46
N TYR A 631 -12.51 12.74 -4.42
CA TYR A 631 -11.58 11.63 -4.39
C TYR A 631 -10.26 12.01 -3.70
N SER A 632 -9.76 11.12 -2.84
CA SER A 632 -8.46 11.32 -2.20
C SER A 632 -7.32 11.25 -3.22
N ALA A 633 -6.23 11.99 -2.97
CA ALA A 633 -5.03 11.93 -3.81
C ALA A 633 -4.47 10.50 -3.93
N ALA A 634 -4.57 9.70 -2.86
CA ALA A 634 -4.16 8.30 -2.88
C ALA A 634 -5.04 7.43 -3.79
N THR A 635 -6.36 7.63 -3.77
CA THR A 635 -7.30 6.93 -4.66
C THR A 635 -7.01 7.28 -6.12
N LEU A 636 -6.74 8.56 -6.40
CA LEU A 636 -6.40 9.02 -7.75
C LEU A 636 -5.06 8.45 -8.22
N ALA A 637 -4.01 8.48 -7.40
CA ALA A 637 -2.69 7.91 -7.74
C ALA A 637 -2.76 6.40 -7.98
N ARG A 638 -3.52 5.67 -7.15
CA ARG A 638 -3.77 4.24 -7.36
C ARG A 638 -4.53 4.00 -8.67
N GLY A 639 -5.56 4.81 -8.95
CA GLY A 639 -6.33 4.71 -10.18
C GLY A 639 -5.51 5.01 -11.44
N GLU A 640 -4.55 5.94 -11.35
CA GLU A 640 -3.58 6.24 -12.41
C GLU A 640 -2.72 5.01 -12.72
N LEU A 641 -2.19 4.33 -11.70
CA LEU A 641 -1.42 3.09 -11.88
C LEU A 641 -2.27 1.97 -12.51
N VAL A 642 -3.53 1.81 -12.09
CA VAL A 642 -4.46 0.84 -12.70
C VAL A 642 -4.74 1.22 -14.16
N ALA A 643 -4.92 2.51 -14.46
CA ALA A 643 -5.18 2.99 -15.82
C ALA A 643 -3.97 2.80 -16.74
N ALA A 644 -2.76 3.02 -16.22
CA ALA A 644 -1.50 2.80 -16.90
C ALA A 644 -1.24 1.31 -17.15
N ALA A 645 -1.40 0.46 -16.12
CA ALA A 645 -1.32 -0.99 -16.29
C ALA A 645 -2.39 -1.52 -17.27
N GLY A 646 -3.58 -0.91 -17.26
CA GLY A 646 -4.69 -1.23 -18.15
C GLY A 646 -4.55 -0.71 -19.58
N ASP A 647 -3.54 0.12 -19.83
CA ASP A 647 -3.28 0.80 -21.09
C ASP A 647 -4.48 1.61 -21.63
N CYS A 648 -5.22 2.25 -20.71
CA CYS A 648 -6.48 2.92 -21.03
C CYS A 648 -6.28 4.05 -22.05
N ALA A 649 -5.21 4.84 -21.91
CA ALA A 649 -4.93 5.96 -22.79
C ALA A 649 -4.58 5.51 -24.21
N VAL A 650 -3.89 4.38 -24.38
CA VAL A 650 -3.52 3.86 -25.70
C VAL A 650 -4.75 3.41 -26.47
N CYS A 651 -5.67 2.68 -25.83
CA CYS A 651 -6.91 2.26 -26.49
C CYS A 651 -7.89 3.43 -26.71
N HIS A 652 -7.99 4.35 -25.76
CA HIS A 652 -9.02 5.40 -25.77
C HIS A 652 -8.52 6.76 -26.28
N THR A 653 -7.44 6.80 -27.05
CA THR A 653 -6.93 8.02 -27.68
C THR A 653 -6.59 7.76 -29.14
N THR A 654 -7.03 8.63 -30.04
CA THR A 654 -6.57 8.62 -31.44
C THR A 654 -5.31 9.47 -31.60
N ALA A 655 -4.51 9.26 -32.65
CA ALA A 655 -3.27 10.02 -32.90
C ALA A 655 -3.43 11.56 -32.77
N ASP A 656 -4.54 12.12 -33.27
CA ASP A 656 -4.86 13.56 -33.19
C ASP A 656 -5.97 13.88 -32.16
N GLY A 657 -6.32 12.93 -31.30
CA GLY A 657 -7.45 13.02 -30.37
C GLY A 657 -7.06 13.55 -29.00
N ALA A 658 -8.03 14.06 -28.25
CA ALA A 658 -7.83 14.33 -26.83
C ALA A 658 -7.68 12.99 -26.07
N PRO A 659 -6.85 12.93 -25.01
CA PRO A 659 -6.69 11.73 -24.20
C PRO A 659 -8.03 11.18 -23.71
N LEU A 660 -8.20 9.85 -23.78
CA LEU A 660 -9.36 9.11 -23.27
C LEU A 660 -10.70 9.41 -23.98
N ALA A 661 -10.69 10.24 -25.04
CA ALA A 661 -11.89 10.66 -25.77
C ALA A 661 -12.44 9.58 -26.73
N GLY A 662 -11.73 8.45 -26.89
CA GLY A 662 -12.10 7.35 -27.77
C GLY A 662 -11.98 7.65 -29.25
N GLY A 663 -12.53 6.76 -30.07
CA GLY A 663 -12.54 6.90 -31.53
C GLY A 663 -11.46 6.11 -32.27
N LEU A 664 -10.57 5.41 -31.54
CA LEU A 664 -9.57 4.54 -32.15
C LEU A 664 -10.26 3.35 -32.84
N ALA A 665 -9.85 3.07 -34.09
CA ALA A 665 -10.38 1.98 -34.90
C ALA A 665 -9.59 0.69 -34.63
N LEU A 666 -10.22 -0.28 -33.99
CA LEU A 666 -9.66 -1.61 -33.76
C LEU A 666 -10.13 -2.54 -34.88
N GLU A 667 -9.19 -2.94 -35.74
CA GLU A 667 -9.47 -3.91 -36.79
C GLU A 667 -9.57 -5.32 -36.21
N THR A 668 -10.70 -5.98 -36.45
CA THR A 668 -10.90 -7.37 -36.06
C THR A 668 -11.26 -8.22 -37.29
N PRO A 669 -11.09 -9.55 -37.23
CA PRO A 669 -11.57 -10.45 -38.28
C PRO A 669 -13.08 -10.36 -38.56
N PHE A 670 -13.84 -9.70 -37.67
CA PHE A 670 -15.29 -9.57 -37.75
C PHE A 670 -15.77 -8.18 -38.21
N GLY A 671 -14.83 -7.24 -38.41
CA GLY A 671 -15.09 -5.83 -38.74
C GLY A 671 -14.35 -4.86 -37.80
N ILE A 672 -14.57 -3.57 -38.01
CA ILE A 672 -13.93 -2.51 -37.22
C ILE A 672 -14.77 -2.21 -35.98
N ILE A 673 -14.11 -2.15 -34.81
CA ILE A 673 -14.69 -1.74 -33.54
C ILE A 673 -14.05 -0.41 -33.14
N TYR A 674 -14.86 0.59 -32.81
CA TYR A 674 -14.34 1.87 -32.32
C TYR A 674 -14.33 1.92 -30.79
N THR A 675 -13.24 2.43 -30.22
CA THR A 675 -13.14 2.67 -28.77
C THR A 675 -14.03 3.84 -28.34
N THR A 676 -14.55 3.78 -27.12
CA THR A 676 -15.55 4.76 -26.62
C THR A 676 -14.88 5.93 -25.91
N ASN A 677 -15.57 7.05 -25.78
CA ASN A 677 -15.14 8.11 -24.88
C ASN A 677 -15.32 7.67 -23.42
N ILE A 678 -14.24 7.70 -22.62
CA ILE A 678 -14.26 7.32 -21.20
C ILE A 678 -13.93 8.50 -20.27
N THR A 679 -13.96 9.73 -20.78
CA THR A 679 -13.88 10.95 -19.98
C THR A 679 -15.17 11.20 -19.19
N PRO A 680 -15.18 12.05 -18.15
CA PRO A 680 -16.39 12.35 -17.37
C PRO A 680 -17.39 13.27 -18.09
N ASP A 681 -17.30 13.41 -19.42
CA ASP A 681 -18.32 14.13 -20.20
C ASP A 681 -19.70 13.46 -20.05
N PRO A 682 -20.76 14.19 -19.66
CA PRO A 682 -22.07 13.60 -19.37
C PRO A 682 -22.83 13.15 -20.63
N GLU A 683 -22.54 13.73 -21.80
CA GLU A 683 -23.28 13.46 -23.04
C GLU A 683 -22.68 12.32 -23.86
N THR A 684 -21.36 12.32 -23.99
CA THR A 684 -20.61 11.45 -24.91
C THR A 684 -19.67 10.49 -24.19
N GLY A 685 -19.30 10.79 -22.94
CA GLY A 685 -18.43 9.97 -22.10
C GLY A 685 -19.17 9.17 -21.02
N ILE A 686 -18.47 8.90 -19.92
CA ILE A 686 -18.99 8.15 -18.76
C ILE A 686 -19.48 9.06 -17.62
N GLY A 687 -19.56 10.37 -17.81
CA GLY A 687 -19.92 11.34 -16.77
C GLY A 687 -21.20 11.00 -15.99
N ASN A 688 -22.18 10.42 -16.70
CA ASN A 688 -23.48 10.04 -16.13
C ASN A 688 -23.54 8.60 -15.60
N TRP A 689 -22.42 7.90 -15.50
CA TRP A 689 -22.35 6.53 -15.01
C TRP A 689 -22.15 6.54 -13.50
N SER A 690 -22.84 5.65 -12.79
CA SER A 690 -22.49 5.36 -11.39
C SER A 690 -21.34 4.36 -11.36
N TYR A 691 -20.64 4.28 -10.23
CA TYR A 691 -19.64 3.22 -10.01
C TYR A 691 -20.21 1.82 -10.29
N ALA A 692 -21.43 1.52 -9.82
CA ALA A 692 -22.08 0.24 -10.10
C ALA A 692 -22.31 -0.02 -11.61
N ALA A 693 -22.57 1.02 -12.41
CA ALA A 693 -22.67 0.89 -13.86
C ALA A 693 -21.29 0.66 -14.51
N PHE A 694 -20.26 1.36 -14.02
CA PHE A 694 -18.88 1.19 -14.44
C PHE A 694 -18.35 -0.21 -14.12
N GLU A 695 -18.44 -0.64 -12.85
CA GLU A 695 -18.05 -1.98 -12.41
C GLU A 695 -18.80 -3.05 -13.22
N ARG A 696 -20.09 -2.88 -13.46
CA ARG A 696 -20.86 -3.83 -14.27
C ARG A 696 -20.35 -3.93 -15.71
N ALA A 697 -19.91 -2.81 -16.29
CA ALA A 697 -19.30 -2.82 -17.61
C ALA A 697 -17.95 -3.53 -17.57
N MET A 698 -17.07 -3.15 -16.65
CA MET A 698 -15.70 -3.68 -16.52
C MET A 698 -15.66 -5.17 -16.13
N ARG A 699 -16.52 -5.60 -15.20
CA ARG A 699 -16.51 -6.96 -14.62
C ARG A 699 -17.40 -7.93 -15.39
N HIS A 700 -18.51 -7.46 -15.96
CA HIS A 700 -19.50 -8.32 -16.62
C HIS A 700 -19.68 -8.03 -18.11
N GLY A 701 -19.04 -7.00 -18.66
CA GLY A 701 -19.21 -6.57 -20.04
C GLY A 701 -20.62 -6.10 -20.36
N ILE A 702 -21.38 -5.58 -19.40
CA ILE A 702 -22.75 -5.10 -19.61
C ILE A 702 -22.77 -3.59 -19.45
N HIS A 703 -23.05 -2.90 -20.55
CA HIS A 703 -23.13 -1.45 -20.61
C HIS A 703 -24.23 -0.92 -19.67
N ARG A 704 -24.16 0.35 -19.26
CA ARG A 704 -25.17 1.00 -18.38
C ARG A 704 -26.62 0.83 -18.84
N ASP A 705 -26.89 0.88 -20.15
CA ASP A 705 -28.23 0.69 -20.71
C ASP A 705 -28.72 -0.77 -20.76
N GLY A 706 -27.87 -1.72 -20.36
CA GLY A 706 -28.21 -3.15 -20.30
C GLY A 706 -27.81 -3.97 -21.53
N ARG A 707 -27.25 -3.36 -22.58
CA ARG A 707 -26.73 -4.09 -23.75
C ARG A 707 -25.40 -4.79 -23.41
N HIS A 708 -25.17 -5.95 -24.03
CA HIS A 708 -23.89 -6.63 -23.96
C HIS A 708 -22.82 -5.87 -24.76
N LEU A 709 -21.63 -5.76 -24.19
CA LEU A 709 -20.41 -5.24 -24.81
C LEU A 709 -19.64 -6.37 -25.47
N TYR A 710 -18.97 -6.06 -26.59
CA TYR A 710 -18.09 -7.00 -27.28
C TYR A 710 -16.81 -7.23 -26.47
N PRO A 711 -16.24 -8.45 -26.48
CA PRO A 711 -15.04 -8.79 -25.71
C PRO A 711 -13.75 -8.08 -26.18
N ALA A 712 -13.82 -7.28 -27.26
CA ALA A 712 -12.77 -6.32 -27.60
C ALA A 712 -12.56 -5.27 -26.50
N PHE A 713 -13.62 -4.96 -25.74
CA PHE A 713 -13.47 -4.37 -24.42
C PHE A 713 -13.10 -5.51 -23.45
N PRO A 714 -11.88 -5.55 -22.86
CA PRO A 714 -11.33 -6.74 -22.22
C PRO A 714 -11.91 -6.98 -20.81
N TYR A 715 -13.23 -6.96 -20.68
CA TYR A 715 -13.95 -7.21 -19.42
C TYR A 715 -13.69 -8.61 -18.84
N THR A 716 -13.20 -9.56 -19.64
CA THR A 716 -12.76 -10.87 -19.15
C THR A 716 -11.50 -10.79 -18.28
N ALA A 717 -10.61 -9.84 -18.59
CA ALA A 717 -9.40 -9.58 -17.83
C ALA A 717 -9.70 -8.63 -16.66
N TYR A 718 -10.41 -7.51 -16.91
CA TYR A 718 -10.79 -6.57 -15.84
C TYR A 718 -11.67 -7.20 -14.75
N ALA A 719 -12.37 -8.31 -15.04
CA ALA A 719 -13.05 -9.09 -14.01
C ALA A 719 -12.13 -9.60 -12.90
N LYS A 720 -10.82 -9.67 -13.13
CA LYS A 720 -9.81 -10.09 -12.16
C LYS A 720 -9.39 -8.99 -11.19
N LEU A 721 -9.66 -7.72 -11.50
CA LEU A 721 -9.33 -6.60 -10.61
C LEU A 721 -10.03 -6.71 -9.25
N SER A 722 -9.29 -6.33 -8.21
CA SER A 722 -9.80 -6.14 -6.85
C SER A 722 -10.87 -5.04 -6.85
N ALA A 723 -11.72 -5.03 -5.82
CA ALA A 723 -12.73 -3.98 -5.68
C ALA A 723 -12.08 -2.59 -5.54
N ASP A 724 -10.99 -2.52 -4.78
CA ASP A 724 -10.22 -1.29 -4.57
C ASP A 724 -9.65 -0.72 -5.88
N ASP A 725 -9.01 -1.56 -6.71
CA ASP A 725 -8.44 -1.11 -7.99
C ASP A 725 -9.53 -0.70 -8.98
N MET A 726 -10.66 -1.41 -9.01
CA MET A 726 -11.80 -1.06 -9.87
C MET A 726 -12.37 0.31 -9.48
N GLN A 727 -12.47 0.58 -8.18
CA GLN A 727 -12.96 1.84 -7.65
C GLN A 727 -11.97 2.98 -7.86
N ALA A 728 -10.68 2.74 -7.63
CA ALA A 728 -9.61 3.70 -7.87
C ALA A 728 -9.55 4.09 -9.35
N LEU A 729 -9.65 3.13 -10.27
CA LEU A 729 -9.72 3.38 -11.70
C LEU A 729 -10.92 4.26 -12.07
N TYR A 730 -12.11 3.95 -11.55
CA TYR A 730 -13.29 4.79 -11.76
C TYR A 730 -13.07 6.22 -11.25
N ALA A 731 -12.54 6.38 -10.03
CA ALA A 731 -12.25 7.68 -9.45
C ALA A 731 -11.28 8.51 -10.32
N TRP A 732 -10.18 7.90 -10.75
CA TRP A 732 -9.20 8.56 -11.60
C TRP A 732 -9.80 9.00 -12.94
N LEU A 733 -10.59 8.14 -13.60
CA LEU A 733 -11.30 8.48 -14.84
C LEU A 733 -12.29 9.64 -14.64
N MET A 734 -13.04 9.63 -13.53
CA MET A 734 -14.02 10.68 -13.24
C MET A 734 -13.39 12.03 -12.86
N ALA A 735 -12.11 12.04 -12.46
CA ALA A 735 -11.35 13.25 -12.18
C ALA A 735 -10.64 13.83 -13.42
N GLN A 736 -10.66 13.14 -14.57
CA GLN A 736 -10.03 13.63 -15.80
C GLN A 736 -10.78 14.82 -16.42
N PRO A 737 -10.14 15.61 -17.29
CA PRO A 737 -10.84 16.63 -18.06
C PRO A 737 -12.00 16.02 -18.89
N ALA A 738 -13.19 16.59 -18.77
CA ALA A 738 -14.33 16.19 -19.60
C ALA A 738 -14.13 16.63 -21.05
N VAL A 739 -14.18 15.67 -21.98
CA VAL A 739 -14.06 15.96 -23.41
C VAL A 739 -15.33 15.51 -24.12
N LYS A 740 -16.00 16.44 -24.80
CA LYS A 740 -17.16 16.12 -25.63
C LYS A 740 -16.70 15.59 -26.99
N ALA A 741 -16.70 14.26 -27.13
CA ALA A 741 -16.29 13.57 -28.34
C ALA A 741 -17.15 12.32 -28.57
N LYS A 742 -17.82 12.23 -29.72
CA LYS A 742 -18.64 11.08 -30.09
C LYS A 742 -17.85 10.16 -31.02
N ALA A 743 -17.51 8.97 -30.52
CA ALA A 743 -16.88 7.94 -31.33
C ALA A 743 -17.80 7.45 -32.48
N PRO A 744 -17.23 7.04 -33.62
CA PRO A 744 -17.99 6.39 -34.70
C PRO A 744 -18.72 5.13 -34.22
N GLU A 745 -19.83 4.77 -34.89
CA GLU A 745 -20.58 3.56 -34.53
C GLU A 745 -19.89 2.30 -35.05
N THR A 746 -19.61 1.36 -34.14
CA THR A 746 -19.18 0.00 -34.48
C THR A 746 -20.26 -0.75 -35.28
N ARG A 747 -19.93 -1.14 -36.52
CA ARG A 747 -20.79 -1.95 -37.40
C ARG A 747 -20.06 -3.23 -37.80
N LEU A 748 -20.46 -4.35 -37.20
CA LEU A 748 -19.94 -5.67 -37.53
C LEU A 748 -20.81 -6.38 -38.56
N ALA A 749 -20.22 -7.29 -39.34
CA ALA A 749 -20.98 -8.11 -40.29
C ALA A 749 -21.89 -9.12 -39.58
N PHE A 750 -23.01 -9.48 -40.20
CA PHE A 750 -23.84 -10.60 -39.71
C PHE A 750 -23.04 -11.92 -39.77
N PRO A 751 -23.12 -12.80 -38.73
CA PRO A 751 -24.00 -12.74 -37.56
C PRO A 751 -23.45 -11.99 -36.34
N TYR A 752 -22.22 -11.46 -36.39
CA TYR A 752 -21.56 -10.80 -35.26
C TYR A 752 -22.22 -9.48 -34.80
N SER A 753 -23.08 -8.90 -35.65
CA SER A 753 -23.94 -7.77 -35.28
C SER A 753 -25.06 -8.11 -34.27
N LEU A 754 -25.38 -9.39 -34.07
CA LEU A 754 -26.41 -9.84 -33.12
C LEU A 754 -25.92 -9.78 -31.68
N ARG A 755 -25.95 -8.58 -31.06
CA ARG A 755 -25.54 -8.39 -29.65
C ARG A 755 -26.16 -9.37 -28.63
N PRO A 756 -27.43 -9.77 -28.73
CA PRO A 756 -28.01 -10.80 -27.86
C PRO A 756 -27.23 -12.12 -27.80
N ALA A 757 -26.55 -12.52 -28.89
CA ALA A 757 -25.76 -13.75 -28.93
C ALA A 757 -24.57 -13.73 -27.95
N LEU A 758 -24.12 -12.53 -27.53
CA LEU A 758 -23.07 -12.37 -26.53
C LEU A 758 -23.47 -12.87 -25.14
N ALA A 759 -24.77 -12.96 -24.82
CA ALA A 759 -25.22 -13.56 -23.58
C ALA A 759 -24.82 -15.05 -23.51
N GLY A 760 -25.05 -15.78 -24.61
CA GLY A 760 -24.61 -17.18 -24.75
C GLY A 760 -23.10 -17.32 -24.79
N TRP A 761 -22.39 -16.42 -25.48
CA TRP A 761 -20.92 -16.41 -25.50
C TRP A 761 -20.34 -16.25 -24.09
N LYS A 762 -20.87 -15.33 -23.28
CA LYS A 762 -20.40 -15.11 -21.90
C LYS A 762 -20.65 -16.31 -21.00
N LEU A 763 -21.79 -16.98 -21.15
CA LEU A 763 -22.08 -18.20 -20.39
C LEU A 763 -21.04 -19.30 -20.63
N LEU A 764 -20.43 -19.33 -21.83
CA LEU A 764 -19.42 -20.33 -22.20
C LEU A 764 -17.98 -19.90 -21.87
N TYR A 765 -17.66 -18.60 -21.97
CA TYR A 765 -16.27 -18.12 -22.01
C TYR A 765 -15.90 -17.03 -21.01
N HIS A 766 -16.84 -16.53 -20.19
CA HIS A 766 -16.57 -15.46 -19.24
C HIS A 766 -16.70 -15.92 -17.78
N ASP A 767 -15.63 -15.73 -17.03
CA ASP A 767 -15.60 -15.87 -15.57
C ASP A 767 -15.53 -14.46 -14.93
N PRO A 768 -16.60 -14.00 -14.25
CA PRO A 768 -16.64 -12.68 -13.62
C PRO A 768 -15.94 -12.63 -12.25
N SER A 769 -15.33 -13.73 -11.80
CA SER A 769 -14.73 -13.83 -10.48
C SER A 769 -13.42 -13.02 -10.39
N PRO A 770 -13.22 -12.22 -9.32
CA PRO A 770 -11.94 -11.57 -9.02
C PRO A 770 -10.77 -12.56 -8.95
N PHE A 771 -9.56 -12.05 -9.11
CA PHE A 771 -8.35 -12.85 -8.96
C PHE A 771 -8.28 -13.49 -7.56
N GLN A 772 -7.80 -14.74 -7.52
CA GLN A 772 -7.58 -15.49 -6.28
C GLN A 772 -6.12 -15.92 -6.24
N PRO A 773 -5.34 -15.52 -5.23
CA PRO A 773 -3.93 -15.85 -5.15
C PRO A 773 -3.73 -17.35 -4.93
N ASP A 774 -2.74 -17.93 -5.60
CA ASP A 774 -2.34 -19.31 -5.39
C ASP A 774 -1.47 -19.39 -4.12
N PRO A 775 -1.93 -20.08 -3.05
CA PRO A 775 -1.19 -20.18 -1.80
C PRO A 775 0.11 -20.99 -1.90
N ALA A 776 0.32 -21.71 -3.00
CA ALA A 776 1.56 -22.44 -3.28
C ALA A 776 2.63 -21.58 -3.99
N ARG A 777 2.28 -20.34 -4.39
CA ARG A 777 3.16 -19.42 -5.12
C ARG A 777 3.63 -18.27 -4.24
N SER A 778 4.73 -17.62 -4.64
CA SER A 778 5.23 -16.44 -3.95
C SER A 778 4.28 -15.24 -4.11
N ALA A 779 4.38 -14.26 -3.21
CA ALA A 779 3.62 -13.01 -3.32
C ALA A 779 3.91 -12.28 -4.64
N GLU A 780 5.18 -12.22 -5.04
CA GLU A 780 5.62 -11.63 -6.31
C GLU A 780 5.02 -12.34 -7.53
N TRP A 781 4.97 -13.68 -7.52
CA TRP A 781 4.33 -14.42 -8.61
C TRP A 781 2.83 -14.14 -8.68
N ASN A 782 2.15 -14.12 -7.53
CA ASN A 782 0.71 -13.81 -7.47
C ASN A 782 0.43 -12.36 -7.89
N ARG A 783 1.30 -11.41 -7.56
CA ARG A 783 1.24 -10.03 -8.05
C ARG A 783 1.38 -9.97 -9.57
N GLY A 784 2.36 -10.69 -10.12
CA GLY A 784 2.56 -10.77 -11.56
C GLY A 784 1.37 -11.39 -12.28
N ALA A 785 0.82 -12.47 -11.74
CA ALA A 785 -0.40 -13.11 -12.25
C ALA A 785 -1.58 -12.13 -12.25
N TYR A 786 -1.79 -11.41 -11.15
CA TYR A 786 -2.84 -10.41 -11.03
C TYR A 786 -2.72 -9.30 -12.10
N LEU A 787 -1.52 -8.77 -12.31
CA LEU A 787 -1.29 -7.72 -13.30
C LEU A 787 -1.42 -8.22 -14.74
N VAL A 788 -0.83 -9.37 -15.07
CA VAL A 788 -0.81 -9.94 -16.42
C VAL A 788 -2.20 -10.45 -16.84
N GLU A 789 -2.93 -11.10 -15.93
CA GLU A 789 -4.26 -11.66 -16.20
C GLU A 789 -5.39 -10.65 -16.00
N GLY A 790 -5.13 -9.59 -15.22
CA GLY A 790 -6.06 -8.53 -14.89
C GLY A 790 -5.84 -7.27 -15.73
N ALA A 791 -5.30 -6.22 -15.12
CA ALA A 791 -5.15 -4.90 -15.75
C ALA A 791 -4.39 -4.99 -17.08
N GLY A 792 -3.21 -5.62 -17.10
CA GLY A 792 -2.34 -5.69 -18.28
C GLY A 792 -2.83 -6.57 -19.41
N HIS A 793 -3.86 -7.40 -19.17
CA HIS A 793 -4.59 -8.20 -20.15
C HIS A 793 -3.73 -8.86 -21.24
N CYS A 794 -2.50 -9.30 -20.93
CA CYS A 794 -1.52 -9.68 -21.95
C CYS A 794 -1.99 -10.84 -22.84
N GLY A 795 -2.89 -11.67 -22.29
CA GLY A 795 -3.57 -12.73 -23.03
C GLY A 795 -4.38 -12.24 -24.23
N ALA A 796 -4.89 -11.00 -24.20
CA ALA A 796 -5.70 -10.43 -25.27
C ALA A 796 -4.95 -10.33 -26.60
N CYS A 797 -3.64 -10.10 -26.58
CA CYS A 797 -2.79 -10.08 -27.77
C CYS A 797 -1.97 -11.37 -27.92
N HIS A 798 -1.47 -11.93 -26.83
CA HIS A 798 -0.53 -13.07 -26.88
C HIS A 798 -1.20 -14.45 -26.82
N THR A 799 -2.53 -14.55 -26.78
CA THR A 799 -3.24 -15.84 -26.79
C THR A 799 -4.08 -15.98 -28.07
N PRO A 800 -3.95 -17.10 -28.81
CA PRO A 800 -4.77 -17.34 -30.00
C PRO A 800 -6.25 -17.49 -29.63
N ARG A 801 -7.13 -17.01 -30.52
CA ARG A 801 -8.58 -17.12 -30.35
C ARG A 801 -9.15 -18.36 -31.07
N ASN A 802 -10.26 -18.89 -30.55
CA ASN A 802 -11.06 -19.92 -31.21
C ASN A 802 -11.99 -19.33 -32.28
N ALA A 803 -12.73 -20.18 -33.02
CA ALA A 803 -13.62 -19.73 -34.09
C ALA A 803 -14.76 -18.79 -33.64
N LEU A 804 -15.07 -18.77 -32.34
CA LEU A 804 -16.07 -17.89 -31.73
C LEU A 804 -15.44 -16.64 -31.09
N GLY A 805 -14.14 -16.40 -31.31
CA GLY A 805 -13.42 -15.22 -30.84
C GLY A 805 -13.00 -15.25 -29.36
N ALA A 806 -13.16 -16.37 -28.66
CA ALA A 806 -12.68 -16.51 -27.27
C ALA A 806 -11.22 -16.99 -27.22
N GLU A 807 -10.47 -16.52 -26.23
CA GLU A 807 -9.10 -16.97 -25.98
C GLU A 807 -9.04 -18.49 -25.73
N LYS A 808 -8.05 -19.15 -26.31
CA LYS A 808 -7.80 -20.57 -26.04
C LYS A 808 -7.12 -20.75 -24.69
N SER A 809 -7.54 -21.76 -23.94
CA SER A 809 -6.98 -22.11 -22.63
C SER A 809 -5.98 -23.28 -22.72
N GLY A 810 -5.42 -23.68 -21.58
CA GLY A 810 -4.49 -24.81 -21.49
C GLY A 810 -3.15 -24.51 -22.16
N GLU A 811 -2.62 -25.46 -22.93
CA GLU A 811 -1.33 -25.35 -23.63
C GLU A 811 -1.27 -24.22 -24.66
N HIS A 812 -2.43 -23.71 -25.10
CA HIS A 812 -2.51 -22.59 -26.03
C HIS A 812 -2.50 -21.22 -25.35
N ARG A 813 -2.59 -21.16 -24.01
CA ARG A 813 -2.50 -19.90 -23.27
C ARG A 813 -1.13 -19.27 -23.51
N TYR A 814 -1.11 -18.01 -23.94
CA TYR A 814 0.11 -17.27 -24.31
C TYR A 814 0.93 -17.89 -25.46
N ALA A 815 0.29 -18.67 -26.34
CA ALA A 815 0.95 -19.33 -27.46
C ALA A 815 1.24 -18.43 -28.68
N GLY A 816 1.01 -17.12 -28.57
CA GLY A 816 1.16 -16.14 -29.65
C GLY A 816 -0.09 -16.04 -30.54
N ALA A 817 -0.31 -14.87 -31.12
CA ALA A 817 -1.40 -14.60 -32.05
C ALA A 817 -1.10 -13.39 -32.95
N PHE A 818 -1.96 -13.12 -33.92
CA PHE A 818 -1.93 -11.86 -34.66
C PHE A 818 -2.91 -10.85 -34.04
N ALA A 819 -2.46 -9.62 -33.84
CA ALA A 819 -3.26 -8.49 -33.38
C ALA A 819 -2.85 -7.25 -34.18
N GLU A 820 -3.83 -6.53 -34.74
CA GLU A 820 -3.60 -5.27 -35.48
C GLU A 820 -2.58 -5.38 -36.62
N GLY A 821 -2.55 -6.53 -37.30
CA GLY A 821 -1.59 -6.79 -38.38
C GLY A 821 -0.17 -7.13 -37.92
N TRP A 822 0.09 -7.15 -36.61
CA TRP A 822 1.34 -7.58 -36.00
C TRP A 822 1.24 -8.99 -35.41
N GLU A 823 2.34 -9.73 -35.44
CA GLU A 823 2.48 -10.98 -34.71
C GLU A 823 2.89 -10.67 -33.26
N ALA A 824 2.00 -10.95 -32.32
CA ALA A 824 2.30 -10.98 -30.90
C ALA A 824 2.99 -12.33 -30.57
N PRO A 825 4.28 -12.34 -30.20
CA PRO A 825 5.04 -13.57 -30.04
C PRO A 825 4.53 -14.43 -28.87
N PRO A 826 4.76 -15.75 -28.86
CA PRO A 826 4.42 -16.59 -27.72
C PRO A 826 5.19 -16.16 -26.46
N LEU A 827 4.49 -15.99 -25.33
CA LEU A 827 5.09 -15.70 -24.01
C LEU A 827 5.32 -16.98 -23.19
N ASN A 828 4.98 -18.14 -23.74
CA ASN A 828 5.17 -19.44 -23.10
C ASN A 828 6.33 -20.22 -23.74
N ALA A 829 6.42 -21.52 -23.43
CA ALA A 829 7.43 -22.42 -23.96
C ALA A 829 7.41 -22.61 -25.50
N LEU A 830 6.47 -22.01 -26.23
CA LEU A 830 6.43 -22.02 -27.70
C LEU A 830 7.24 -20.88 -28.34
N SER A 831 7.83 -19.99 -27.55
CA SER A 831 8.62 -18.86 -28.05
C SER A 831 9.68 -19.28 -29.08
N HIS A 832 9.76 -18.51 -30.17
CA HIS A 832 10.72 -18.68 -31.25
C HIS A 832 12.02 -17.88 -31.07
N ALA A 833 12.16 -17.18 -29.93
CA ALA A 833 13.36 -16.44 -29.62
C ALA A 833 14.60 -17.35 -29.66
N PRO A 834 15.69 -16.93 -30.31
CA PRO A 834 16.90 -17.76 -30.46
C PRO A 834 17.60 -17.98 -29.12
N VAL A 835 17.51 -17.01 -28.21
CA VAL A 835 17.90 -17.10 -26.81
C VAL A 835 16.60 -17.15 -25.98
N PRO A 836 16.42 -18.10 -25.05
CA PRO A 836 15.24 -18.12 -24.18
C PRO A 836 15.16 -16.87 -23.30
N TRP A 837 13.96 -16.33 -23.16
CA TRP A 837 13.69 -15.20 -22.28
C TRP A 837 14.00 -15.54 -20.82
N THR A 838 14.68 -14.62 -20.14
CA THR A 838 14.91 -14.68 -18.69
C THR A 838 14.02 -13.64 -17.99
N GLU A 839 13.83 -13.79 -16.69
CA GLU A 839 13.14 -12.76 -15.88
C GLU A 839 13.80 -11.38 -16.03
N SER A 840 15.14 -11.32 -15.99
CA SER A 840 15.87 -10.05 -16.16
C SER A 840 15.68 -9.44 -17.54
N ALA A 841 15.70 -10.25 -18.60
CA ALA A 841 15.50 -9.78 -19.96
C ALA A 841 14.06 -9.27 -20.19
N LEU A 842 13.07 -9.94 -19.60
CA LEU A 842 11.68 -9.49 -19.59
C LEU A 842 11.53 -8.18 -18.84
N TYR A 843 12.16 -8.05 -17.66
CA TYR A 843 12.15 -6.81 -16.90
C TYR A 843 12.75 -5.65 -17.70
N ASP A 844 13.93 -5.84 -18.28
CA ASP A 844 14.61 -4.78 -19.06
C ASP A 844 13.76 -4.36 -20.26
N TYR A 845 13.16 -5.32 -20.96
CA TYR A 845 12.28 -5.06 -22.10
C TYR A 845 11.00 -4.30 -21.69
N LEU A 846 10.32 -4.74 -20.63
CA LEU A 846 9.07 -4.12 -20.18
C LEU A 846 9.29 -2.76 -19.52
N ARG A 847 10.46 -2.53 -18.92
CA ARG A 847 10.79 -1.26 -18.23
C ARG A 847 11.36 -0.22 -19.19
N HIS A 848 12.20 -0.63 -20.13
CA HIS A 848 12.99 0.28 -20.96
C HIS A 848 12.71 0.13 -22.45
N GLY A 849 11.84 -0.80 -22.86
CA GLY A 849 11.54 -1.04 -24.28
C GLY A 849 12.64 -1.77 -25.04
N TYR A 850 13.64 -2.31 -24.36
CA TYR A 850 14.76 -2.98 -25.01
C TYR A 850 15.34 -4.11 -24.16
N SER A 851 15.70 -5.21 -24.83
CA SER A 851 16.58 -6.23 -24.26
C SER A 851 17.67 -6.62 -25.28
N PRO A 852 18.95 -6.72 -24.87
CA PRO A 852 20.05 -7.01 -25.78
C PRO A 852 19.87 -8.29 -26.61
N GLN A 853 19.24 -9.32 -26.02
CA GLN A 853 19.06 -10.62 -26.67
C GLN A 853 17.75 -10.74 -27.46
N HIS A 854 16.87 -9.74 -27.41
CA HIS A 854 15.51 -9.88 -27.97
C HIS A 854 15.08 -8.72 -28.87
N GLY A 855 15.72 -7.56 -28.76
CA GLY A 855 15.45 -6.38 -29.58
C GLY A 855 14.65 -5.30 -28.86
N VAL A 856 14.06 -4.41 -29.66
CA VAL A 856 13.37 -3.18 -29.21
C VAL A 856 11.85 -3.37 -29.36
N ALA A 857 11.08 -2.81 -28.42
CA ALA A 857 9.63 -2.73 -28.50
C ALA A 857 9.20 -1.89 -29.72
N SER A 858 8.25 -2.42 -30.49
CA SER A 858 7.78 -1.82 -31.74
C SER A 858 6.31 -2.16 -31.97
N GLY A 859 5.69 -1.41 -32.89
CA GLY A 859 4.26 -1.58 -33.18
C GLY A 859 3.41 -1.42 -31.92
N PRO A 860 2.37 -2.26 -31.73
CA PRO A 860 1.47 -2.18 -30.58
C PRO A 860 2.13 -2.35 -29.22
N MET A 861 3.32 -2.96 -29.13
CA MET A 861 4.01 -3.11 -27.83
C MET A 861 4.80 -1.88 -27.40
N ALA A 862 5.15 -0.98 -28.33
CA ALA A 862 5.83 0.26 -27.99
C ALA A 862 5.04 1.13 -26.99
N PRO A 863 3.77 1.50 -27.26
CA PRO A 863 2.99 2.29 -26.32
C PRO A 863 2.63 1.52 -25.03
N VAL A 864 2.50 0.18 -25.09
CA VAL A 864 2.30 -0.64 -23.88
C VAL A 864 3.49 -0.51 -22.92
N VAL A 865 4.72 -0.55 -23.43
CA VAL A 865 5.92 -0.35 -22.61
C VAL A 865 5.97 1.07 -22.05
N GLU A 866 5.63 2.09 -22.85
CA GLU A 866 5.56 3.48 -22.36
C GLU A 866 4.56 3.62 -21.19
N SER A 867 3.37 3.02 -21.30
CA SER A 867 2.37 2.99 -20.23
C SER A 867 2.86 2.22 -18.99
N LEU A 868 3.49 1.07 -19.17
CA LEU A 868 4.07 0.28 -18.08
C LEU A 868 5.21 1.01 -17.34
N ALA A 869 5.89 1.96 -17.99
CA ALA A 869 6.94 2.74 -17.34
C ALA A 869 6.44 3.61 -16.16
N ALA A 870 5.13 3.88 -16.09
CA ALA A 870 4.53 4.55 -14.93
C ALA A 870 4.45 3.66 -13.67
N LEU A 871 4.49 2.33 -13.85
CA LEU A 871 4.42 1.39 -12.73
C LEU A 871 5.72 1.35 -11.92
N PRO A 872 5.66 1.04 -10.61
CA PRO A 872 6.85 0.83 -9.80
C PRO A 872 7.63 -0.41 -10.27
N ASP A 873 8.95 -0.40 -10.07
CA ASP A 873 9.84 -1.51 -10.46
C ASP A 873 9.40 -2.87 -9.87
N SER A 874 8.74 -2.88 -8.71
CA SER A 874 8.21 -4.12 -8.10
C SER A 874 7.18 -4.80 -8.99
N ASP A 875 6.33 -4.03 -9.67
CA ASP A 875 5.28 -4.56 -10.54
C ASP A 875 5.85 -5.10 -11.84
N ILE A 876 6.80 -4.39 -12.44
CA ILE A 876 7.46 -4.85 -13.67
C ILE A 876 8.25 -6.13 -13.39
N ARG A 877 8.90 -6.24 -12.22
CA ARG A 877 9.53 -7.49 -11.77
C ARG A 877 8.51 -8.59 -11.56
N ALA A 878 7.40 -8.33 -10.89
CA ALA A 878 6.35 -9.30 -10.67
C ALA A 878 5.78 -9.84 -12.00
N ILE A 879 5.47 -8.95 -12.95
CA ILE A 879 5.06 -9.31 -14.32
C ILE A 879 6.12 -10.21 -14.97
N ALA A 880 7.40 -9.80 -14.93
CA ALA A 880 8.50 -10.57 -15.50
C ALA A 880 8.64 -11.97 -14.85
N THR A 881 8.55 -12.07 -13.51
CA THR A 881 8.59 -13.35 -12.78
C THR A 881 7.44 -14.27 -13.18
N TYR A 882 6.23 -13.73 -13.31
CA TYR A 882 5.07 -14.52 -13.74
C TYR A 882 5.22 -15.00 -15.19
N LEU A 883 5.59 -14.12 -16.12
CA LEU A 883 5.78 -14.49 -17.53
C LEU A 883 6.93 -15.50 -17.71
N ALA A 884 8.06 -15.30 -17.01
CA ALA A 884 9.19 -16.23 -17.03
C ALA A 884 8.81 -17.63 -16.54
N SER A 885 7.80 -17.75 -15.66
CA SER A 885 7.31 -19.05 -15.18
C SER A 885 6.58 -19.89 -16.24
N HIS A 886 6.14 -19.27 -17.34
CA HIS A 886 5.52 -19.95 -18.49
C HIS A 886 6.49 -20.21 -19.64
N ALA A 887 7.65 -19.54 -19.65
CA ALA A 887 8.67 -19.67 -20.67
C ALA A 887 9.44 -21.01 -20.56
N LYS A 888 10.24 -21.33 -21.59
CA LYS A 888 11.22 -22.44 -21.47
C LYS A 888 12.20 -22.11 -20.35
N ALA A 889 12.65 -23.13 -19.62
CA ALA A 889 13.62 -22.97 -18.55
C ALA A 889 14.84 -22.15 -19.04
N ALA A 890 15.10 -21.04 -18.37
CA ALA A 890 16.19 -20.13 -18.73
C ALA A 890 17.55 -20.86 -18.66
N PRO A 891 18.38 -20.78 -19.70
CA PRO A 891 19.73 -21.31 -19.65
C PRO A 891 20.59 -20.46 -18.70
N THR A 892 21.70 -21.02 -18.21
CA THR A 892 22.63 -20.24 -17.39
C THR A 892 23.18 -19.05 -18.19
N PRO A 893 23.55 -17.91 -17.55
CA PRO A 893 24.08 -16.75 -18.27
C PRO A 893 25.25 -17.09 -19.19
N ALA A 894 26.17 -17.95 -18.73
CA ALA A 894 27.30 -18.41 -19.55
C ALA A 894 26.84 -19.17 -20.80
N THR A 895 25.81 -20.02 -20.66
CA THR A 895 25.23 -20.74 -21.80
C THR A 895 24.49 -19.79 -22.75
N ALA A 896 23.73 -18.82 -22.24
CA ALA A 896 23.05 -17.81 -23.04
C ALA A 896 24.03 -16.96 -23.87
N SER A 897 25.10 -16.46 -23.24
CA SER A 897 26.16 -15.71 -23.93
C SER A 897 26.89 -16.58 -24.95
N GLY A 898 27.15 -17.85 -24.64
CA GLY A 898 27.73 -18.80 -25.59
C GLY A 898 26.85 -19.01 -26.83
N TYR A 899 25.53 -19.14 -26.64
CA TYR A 899 24.58 -19.21 -27.76
C TYR A 899 24.54 -17.93 -28.58
N ALA A 900 24.50 -16.76 -27.93
CA ALA A 900 24.48 -15.46 -28.60
C ALA A 900 25.73 -15.27 -29.49
N ASN A 901 26.91 -15.52 -28.94
CA ASN A 901 28.18 -15.44 -29.68
C ASN A 901 28.20 -16.40 -30.88
N ALA A 902 27.68 -17.62 -30.71
CA ALA A 902 27.62 -18.60 -31.80
C ALA A 902 26.69 -18.14 -32.93
N LEU A 903 25.58 -17.46 -32.61
CA LEU A 903 24.66 -16.91 -33.62
C LEU A 903 25.29 -15.75 -34.39
N GLN A 904 25.97 -14.83 -33.69
CA GLN A 904 26.73 -13.76 -34.34
C GLN A 904 27.80 -14.31 -35.29
N GLN A 905 28.60 -15.29 -34.84
CA GLN A 905 29.64 -15.90 -35.68
C GLN A 905 29.04 -16.56 -36.94
N ARG A 906 27.87 -17.18 -36.83
CA ARG A 906 27.16 -17.72 -37.99
C ARG A 906 26.67 -16.62 -38.92
N ALA A 907 26.19 -15.49 -38.39
CA ALA A 907 25.77 -14.36 -39.20
C ALA A 907 26.94 -13.74 -39.97
N GLN A 908 28.12 -13.65 -39.34
CA GLN A 908 29.37 -13.24 -39.99
C GLN A 908 29.77 -14.20 -41.10
N ALA A 909 29.71 -15.51 -40.83
CA ALA A 909 30.03 -16.53 -41.84
C ALA A 909 29.04 -16.51 -43.02
N ALA A 910 27.74 -16.28 -42.76
CA ALA A 910 26.73 -16.16 -43.79
C ALA A 910 26.92 -14.91 -44.66
N ALA A 911 27.38 -13.79 -44.07
CA ALA A 911 27.70 -12.58 -44.83
C ALA A 911 28.75 -12.84 -45.92
N LEU A 912 29.74 -13.72 -45.67
CA LEU A 912 30.78 -14.06 -46.64
C LEU A 912 30.28 -14.85 -47.86
N THR A 913 29.10 -15.46 -47.77
CA THR A 913 28.53 -16.29 -48.85
C THR A 913 27.35 -15.62 -49.57
N LEU A 914 26.74 -14.62 -48.94
CA LEU A 914 25.59 -13.89 -49.45
C LEU A 914 26.04 -12.61 -50.17
N ALA A 915 26.37 -12.71 -51.45
CA ALA A 915 26.72 -11.57 -52.30
C ALA A 915 25.59 -11.18 -53.26
N GLY A 916 25.37 -9.88 -53.48
CA GLY A 916 24.46 -9.40 -54.53
C GLY A 916 23.73 -8.09 -54.21
N PRO A 917 22.72 -7.72 -55.02
CA PRO A 917 22.02 -6.45 -54.89
C PRO A 917 21.42 -6.19 -53.50
N ALA A 918 20.94 -7.24 -52.82
CA ALA A 918 20.35 -7.13 -51.48
C ALA A 918 21.39 -6.83 -50.38
N GLU A 919 22.63 -7.31 -50.54
CA GLU A 919 23.74 -6.95 -49.66
C GLU A 919 24.07 -5.45 -49.80
N SER A 920 24.13 -4.94 -51.03
CA SER A 920 24.35 -3.51 -51.27
C SER A 920 23.22 -2.64 -50.70
N LEU A 921 21.97 -3.13 -50.72
CA LEU A 921 20.85 -2.46 -50.04
C LEU A 921 21.06 -2.42 -48.52
N TYR A 922 21.46 -3.54 -47.91
CA TYR A 922 21.76 -3.59 -46.48
C TYR A 922 22.92 -2.64 -46.09
N ASP A 923 24.01 -2.65 -46.84
CA ASP A 923 25.18 -1.82 -46.57
C ASP A 923 24.86 -0.32 -46.69
N GLY A 924 24.04 0.06 -47.68
CA GLY A 924 23.65 1.44 -47.89
C GLY A 924 22.56 1.95 -46.94
N ALA A 925 21.64 1.08 -46.51
CA ALA A 925 20.45 1.50 -45.75
C ALA A 925 20.51 1.14 -44.25
N CYS A 926 21.13 0.03 -43.88
CA CYS A 926 20.99 -0.57 -42.55
C CYS A 926 22.31 -0.66 -41.78
N ALA A 927 23.44 -0.93 -42.47
CA ALA A 927 24.71 -1.26 -41.82
C ALA A 927 25.24 -0.13 -40.93
N ALA A 928 25.02 1.14 -41.27
CA ALA A 928 25.48 2.26 -40.44
C ALA A 928 25.00 2.17 -38.97
N CYS A 929 23.80 1.62 -38.74
CA CYS A 929 23.24 1.44 -37.39
C CYS A 929 23.31 -0.02 -36.90
N HIS A 930 23.22 -1.02 -37.80
CA HIS A 930 23.13 -2.44 -37.44
C HIS A 930 24.41 -3.25 -37.65
N GLN A 931 25.49 -2.63 -38.13
CA GLN A 931 26.76 -3.34 -38.34
C GLN A 931 27.34 -3.85 -37.02
N GLU A 932 27.77 -5.10 -37.06
CA GLU A 932 28.46 -5.74 -35.95
C GLU A 932 29.77 -5.01 -35.63
N ASN A 933 30.04 -4.78 -34.34
CA ASN A 933 31.25 -4.12 -33.84
C ASN A 933 31.45 -2.63 -34.25
N GLY A 934 30.45 -1.96 -34.82
CA GLY A 934 30.46 -0.50 -35.00
C GLY A 934 30.22 0.27 -33.68
N PRO A 935 30.55 1.57 -33.59
CA PRO A 935 30.20 2.39 -32.42
C PRO A 935 28.68 2.53 -32.27
N ASP A 936 28.20 2.71 -31.04
CA ASP A 936 26.78 3.02 -30.80
C ASP A 936 26.54 4.49 -31.19
N LEU A 937 25.87 4.70 -32.33
CA LEU A 937 25.72 6.04 -32.91
C LEU A 937 24.47 6.78 -32.41
N PHE A 938 23.36 6.08 -32.18
CA PHE A 938 22.06 6.67 -31.86
C PHE A 938 21.23 5.77 -30.92
N GLY A 939 21.52 5.76 -29.62
CA GLY A 939 20.79 4.96 -28.62
C GLY A 939 21.25 3.50 -28.56
N VAL A 940 20.32 2.55 -28.44
CA VAL A 940 20.68 1.12 -28.41
C VAL A 940 20.98 0.60 -29.81
N LYS A 941 21.90 -0.35 -29.89
CA LYS A 941 22.24 -1.07 -31.13
C LYS A 941 21.77 -2.52 -31.04
N PRO A 942 20.56 -2.85 -31.55
CA PRO A 942 20.06 -4.21 -31.51
C PRO A 942 20.87 -5.11 -32.45
N GLU A 943 21.38 -6.21 -31.92
CA GLU A 943 22.06 -7.21 -32.73
C GLU A 943 21.05 -8.03 -33.52
N LEU A 944 21.07 -7.88 -34.85
CA LEU A 944 20.09 -8.51 -35.73
C LEU A 944 20.11 -10.05 -35.63
N ALA A 945 21.26 -10.67 -35.37
CA ALA A 945 21.36 -12.12 -35.19
C ALA A 945 20.55 -12.65 -33.98
N LEU A 946 20.33 -11.81 -32.96
CA LEU A 946 19.59 -12.16 -31.74
C LEU A 946 18.13 -11.67 -31.79
N ASN A 947 17.80 -10.78 -32.73
CA ASN A 947 16.46 -10.20 -32.83
C ASN A 947 15.40 -11.29 -33.08
N SER A 948 14.40 -11.37 -32.21
CA SER A 948 13.39 -12.44 -32.28
C SER A 948 12.51 -12.37 -33.53
N ASN A 949 12.31 -11.19 -34.12
CA ASN A 949 11.52 -11.03 -35.36
C ASN A 949 12.18 -11.73 -36.54
N LEU A 950 13.52 -11.73 -36.60
CA LEU A 950 14.24 -12.43 -37.65
C LEU A 950 14.12 -13.95 -37.51
N HIS A 951 13.82 -14.48 -36.33
CA HIS A 951 13.65 -15.92 -36.08
C HIS A 951 12.21 -16.40 -36.23
N SER A 952 11.23 -15.49 -36.34
CA SER A 952 9.82 -15.81 -36.53
C SER A 952 9.54 -16.61 -37.82
N PRO A 953 8.55 -17.54 -37.82
CA PRO A 953 8.00 -18.10 -39.05
C PRO A 953 7.31 -17.06 -39.95
N HIS A 954 6.92 -15.91 -39.43
CA HIS A 954 6.22 -14.84 -40.16
C HIS A 954 7.13 -13.62 -40.40
N PRO A 955 7.21 -13.10 -41.64
CA PRO A 955 8.02 -11.92 -41.95
C PRO A 955 7.37 -10.60 -41.53
N ASP A 956 6.09 -10.62 -41.11
CA ASP A 956 5.24 -9.44 -40.95
C ASP A 956 5.87 -8.36 -40.07
N ASN A 957 6.28 -8.69 -38.84
CA ASN A 957 6.86 -7.71 -37.92
C ASN A 957 8.13 -7.06 -38.48
N LEU A 958 9.02 -7.85 -39.09
CA LEU A 958 10.25 -7.30 -39.70
C LEU A 958 9.92 -6.35 -40.85
N VAL A 959 8.99 -6.75 -41.72
CA VAL A 959 8.57 -5.94 -42.87
C VAL A 959 7.89 -4.65 -42.42
N GLN A 960 7.00 -4.71 -41.42
CA GLN A 960 6.39 -3.52 -40.79
C GLN A 960 7.47 -2.56 -40.27
N ILE A 961 8.46 -3.07 -39.53
CA ILE A 961 9.57 -2.27 -38.99
C ILE A 961 10.40 -1.63 -40.12
N ILE A 962 10.70 -2.35 -41.20
CA ILE A 962 11.45 -1.78 -42.33
C ILE A 962 10.62 -0.72 -43.05
N LEU A 963 9.32 -0.95 -43.26
CA LEU A 963 8.44 0.00 -43.92
C LEU A 963 8.28 1.29 -43.11
N HIS A 964 8.00 1.17 -41.82
CA HIS A 964 7.51 2.27 -40.98
C HIS A 964 8.55 2.82 -40.00
N GLY A 965 9.60 2.06 -39.71
CA GLY A 965 10.61 2.41 -38.72
C GLY A 965 10.12 2.24 -37.28
N ILE A 966 10.91 2.74 -36.34
CA ILE A 966 10.61 2.81 -34.90
C ILE A 966 10.84 4.26 -34.48
N GLN A 967 9.76 5.04 -34.43
CA GLN A 967 9.81 6.47 -34.11
C GLN A 967 9.26 6.81 -32.72
N SER A 968 8.53 5.90 -32.08
CA SER A 968 8.07 6.03 -30.68
C SER A 968 8.09 4.66 -29.99
N PRO A 969 8.57 4.55 -28.74
CA PRO A 969 9.32 5.59 -28.02
C PRO A 969 10.65 5.87 -28.72
N ALA A 970 11.00 7.14 -28.93
CA ALA A 970 12.33 7.56 -29.35
C ALA A 970 12.88 8.54 -28.30
N HIS A 971 13.61 8.02 -27.32
CA HIS A 971 14.36 8.81 -26.35
C HIS A 971 15.86 8.51 -26.45
N GLY A 972 16.70 9.37 -25.86
CA GLY A 972 18.15 9.35 -26.04
C GLY A 972 18.81 7.98 -25.81
N ASP A 973 18.28 7.20 -24.87
CA ASP A 973 18.80 5.87 -24.54
C ASP A 973 18.37 4.77 -25.53
N LEU A 974 17.19 4.87 -26.15
CA LEU A 974 16.67 3.85 -27.09
C LEU A 974 17.07 4.12 -28.54
N GLY A 975 17.12 5.39 -28.94
CA GLY A 975 17.36 5.79 -30.33
C GLY A 975 16.10 5.81 -31.20
N TYR A 976 16.28 5.99 -32.52
CA TYR A 976 15.20 5.96 -33.50
C TYR A 976 15.62 5.12 -34.73
N MET A 977 14.65 4.47 -35.38
CA MET A 977 14.88 3.79 -36.65
C MET A 977 14.01 4.43 -37.74
N PRO A 978 14.58 4.90 -38.87
CA PRO A 978 13.79 5.46 -39.96
C PRO A 978 12.99 4.38 -40.70
N GLY A 979 11.82 4.76 -41.21
CA GLY A 979 11.04 3.93 -42.13
C GLY A 979 11.52 4.08 -43.57
N PHE A 980 11.53 2.97 -44.32
CA PHE A 980 12.04 2.91 -45.69
C PHE A 980 10.93 2.80 -46.75
N ALA A 981 9.65 2.87 -46.37
CA ALA A 981 8.54 2.80 -47.33
C ALA A 981 8.66 3.86 -48.44
N ALA A 982 9.10 5.08 -48.15
CA ALA A 982 9.26 6.11 -49.18
C ALA A 982 10.51 5.94 -50.06
N SER A 983 11.50 5.17 -49.59
CA SER A 983 12.84 5.10 -50.20
C SER A 983 13.10 3.81 -50.97
N LEU A 984 12.41 2.72 -50.62
CA LEU A 984 12.55 1.41 -51.23
C LEU A 984 11.21 0.92 -51.78
N ASP A 985 11.22 0.28 -52.96
CA ASP A 985 10.05 -0.36 -53.54
C ASP A 985 9.76 -1.74 -52.92
N ASP A 986 8.62 -2.35 -53.27
CA ASP A 986 8.18 -3.64 -52.72
C ASP A 986 9.19 -4.76 -52.96
N ARG A 987 9.83 -4.76 -54.13
CA ARG A 987 10.81 -5.78 -54.51
C ARG A 987 12.09 -5.60 -53.70
N GLN A 988 12.58 -4.37 -53.55
CA GLN A 988 13.78 -4.07 -52.77
C GLN A 988 13.60 -4.44 -51.30
N ILE A 989 12.44 -4.14 -50.71
CA ILE A 989 12.15 -4.54 -49.32
C ILE A 989 12.04 -6.07 -49.21
N ALA A 990 11.45 -6.73 -50.21
CA ALA A 990 11.37 -8.18 -50.24
C ALA A 990 12.77 -8.82 -50.31
N ASP A 991 13.60 -8.38 -51.24
CA ASP A 991 14.97 -8.85 -51.41
C ASP A 991 15.81 -8.57 -50.15
N LEU A 992 15.65 -7.39 -49.53
CA LEU A 992 16.33 -7.02 -48.28
C LEU A 992 15.92 -7.93 -47.11
N SER A 993 14.62 -8.17 -46.91
CA SER A 993 14.14 -9.02 -45.82
C SER A 993 14.56 -10.48 -46.00
N ALA A 994 14.57 -10.97 -47.24
CA ALA A 994 15.11 -12.30 -47.57
C ALA A 994 16.61 -12.39 -47.26
N TYR A 995 17.39 -11.35 -47.60
CA TYR A 995 18.81 -11.26 -47.26
C TYR A 995 19.04 -11.23 -45.74
N LEU A 996 18.29 -10.41 -44.99
CA LEU A 996 18.38 -10.33 -43.54
C LEU A 996 18.09 -11.70 -42.90
N ARG A 997 17.05 -12.40 -43.36
CA ARG A 997 16.72 -13.75 -42.89
C ARG A 997 17.85 -14.74 -43.15
N ALA A 998 18.37 -14.76 -44.38
CA ALA A 998 19.43 -15.66 -44.80
C ALA A 998 20.75 -15.39 -44.05
N ARG A 999 21.05 -14.13 -43.75
CA ARG A 999 22.26 -13.74 -43.04
C ARG A 999 22.15 -13.96 -41.54
N PHE A 1000 21.12 -13.43 -40.90
CA PHE A 1000 21.04 -13.33 -39.44
C PHE A 1000 20.32 -14.49 -38.77
N ALA A 1001 19.62 -15.33 -39.54
CA ALA A 1001 19.01 -16.56 -39.04
C ALA A 1001 19.07 -17.70 -40.09
N PRO A 1002 20.30 -18.10 -40.49
CA PRO A 1002 20.55 -19.07 -41.57
C PRO A 1002 20.06 -20.49 -41.26
N ASP A 1003 19.78 -20.80 -39.99
CA ASP A 1003 19.27 -22.10 -39.55
C ASP A 1003 17.75 -22.26 -39.79
N LYS A 1004 17.07 -21.20 -40.20
CA LYS A 1004 15.62 -21.23 -40.42
C LYS A 1004 15.27 -21.26 -41.90
N PRO A 1005 14.09 -21.80 -42.26
CA PRO A 1005 13.62 -21.77 -43.64
C PRO A 1005 13.45 -20.34 -44.17
N ALA A 1006 13.71 -20.16 -45.47
CA ALA A 1006 13.36 -18.94 -46.17
C ALA A 1006 11.84 -18.72 -46.17
N TRP A 1007 11.42 -17.48 -45.88
CA TRP A 1007 10.01 -17.10 -45.94
C TRP A 1007 9.45 -17.22 -47.36
N GLN A 1008 8.18 -17.59 -47.45
CA GLN A 1008 7.45 -17.74 -48.71
C GLN A 1008 6.48 -16.56 -48.88
N GLY A 1009 6.18 -16.18 -50.13
CA GLY A 1009 5.17 -15.14 -50.42
C GLY A 1009 5.55 -13.74 -49.91
N LEU A 1010 6.84 -13.42 -49.91
CA LEU A 1010 7.35 -12.22 -49.27
C LEU A 1010 6.94 -10.95 -50.02
N ALA A 1011 6.92 -10.98 -51.35
CA ALA A 1011 6.47 -9.86 -52.18
C ALA A 1011 5.00 -9.53 -51.94
N GLU A 1012 4.14 -10.54 -51.84
CA GLU A 1012 2.72 -10.37 -51.50
C GLU A 1012 2.53 -9.80 -50.09
N THR A 1013 3.39 -10.21 -49.14
CA THR A 1013 3.37 -9.70 -47.77
C THR A 1013 3.75 -8.22 -47.71
N VAL A 1014 4.83 -7.82 -48.40
CA VAL A 1014 5.23 -6.40 -48.47
C VAL A 1014 4.13 -5.56 -49.12
N ALA A 1015 3.56 -6.01 -50.24
CA ALA A 1015 2.49 -5.29 -50.92
C ALA A 1015 1.22 -5.16 -50.06
N ARG A 1016 0.90 -6.18 -49.24
CA ARG A 1016 -0.22 -6.14 -48.29
C ARG A 1016 0.03 -5.14 -47.17
N LEU A 1017 1.19 -5.21 -46.52
CA LEU A 1017 1.53 -4.37 -45.36
C LEU A 1017 1.67 -2.90 -45.76
N ARG A 1018 2.29 -2.62 -46.91
CA ARG A 1018 2.38 -1.25 -47.45
C ARG A 1018 1.03 -0.60 -47.71
N LYS A 1019 0.02 -1.40 -48.11
CA LYS A 1019 -1.36 -0.91 -48.31
C LYS A 1019 -2.13 -0.74 -46.99
N GLY A 1020 -1.69 -1.40 -45.92
CA GLY A 1020 -2.39 -1.48 -44.63
C GLY A 1020 -2.42 -0.19 -43.81
N GLY A 1021 -1.64 0.84 -44.18
CA GLY A 1021 -1.49 2.03 -43.36
C GLY A 1021 -0.65 1.76 -42.10
N VAL A 1022 -0.18 2.83 -41.45
CA VAL A 1022 0.49 2.74 -40.14
C VAL A 1022 -0.59 2.53 -39.08
N HIS A 1023 -0.51 1.44 -38.32
CA HIS A 1023 -1.32 1.24 -37.12
C HIS A 1023 -0.60 1.86 -35.92
#